data_AF-A0A094FBJ9-F1
#
_entry.id   AF-A0A094FBJ9-F1
#
_cell.length_a   1.000
_cell.length_b   1.000
_cell.length_c   1.000
_cell.angle_alpha   90.00
_cell.angle_beta   90.00
_cell.angle_gamma   90.00
#
_symmetry.space_group_name_H-M   'P 1'
#
loop_
_entity.id
_entity.type
_entity.pdbx_description
1 polymer ?
#
loop_
_entity_poly.entity_id
_entity_poly.type
_entity_poly.pdbx_seq_one_letter_code
_entity_poly.pdbx_strand_id
1 'polypeptide(L)'
;MAPTAIPTTTPPPSAMPPTPTLPALTPSAPPRGQTVLYNVYHIYITQGTNPLHQGIALVPAQLPSQTAGRFYHVTGTIGLGMDYQCRPTEKFGLNPAFKSAVLMFQMPKSLLAEFEAIASSVPPPHDPRVLLERNPEPPARDCGMWVMEVLDRTRSLLREKGGGIVHLHISLLLDGDQTSHRKPELEFEEFSYLNEEGKLYTSGSPWFKLLAEYIIEHFGVPSVSEALPYLLIWCEDAVPPPSERPFKIAGMVAVWLVYGKDEYPPDLTKLDGDYDDTDCLKLHGSFYPSSMLSSMNNTMITAGIQVQKEKKVGFTVAIHYYTVKQGDWATGTVGGVGLLAQRQLELASGPSWALNQVNQPSTTSLKESAVSTTSKSAMEREKDTGISVLIAGGGIAGLTFAIEAYRKGHNVRVIEKRPRGETFGEMIVITTPALHTPKKWAGFMERARKEAVAPVVTMKKFDGTLIGSFPIGDPHNPSLAIYRSKLHNVLYEYASQLGITFEFSATVAEFFETEGHGGVVLADGRRLTADVVVAADGVGTKSWALVVGTKDAPISSGFVLYRVTFPVAPALENPIIAKELEGFKDRGFLHAGPGAHVVTCKSEKDICWLLTCREDSDDAEENWVKTTSTDKALKAVEGWEPFITELINATPENTVLDWKLMWRNPQPQWASSGGRVVQIGDAAHPFLPTSASGGTMAMEDAYSLATCLQIAGKNHVSLATKVHNHLRFERVSCAQKMGFRNREVYHNTDWDAVAKNPEIMGKMVGNWLVHHDPEQYAVENYDKCAEHLLRGAPFENTNSVPGYKFKPWTVKELLDASESGEPVQDEGEWS
;
A
#
# COMPACT_ATOMS: atom_id res chain seq x y z
N MET A 1 61.53 7.97 50.59
CA MET A 1 61.57 6.48 50.66
C MET A 1 60.18 5.99 51.06
N ALA A 2 59.69 4.89 50.48
CA ALA A 2 58.52 4.15 50.98
C ALA A 2 58.94 3.28 52.21
N PRO A 3 58.05 2.54 52.94
CA PRO A 3 57.11 1.47 52.48
C PRO A 3 55.65 1.63 53.05
N THR A 4 54.52 1.15 52.50
CA THR A 4 53.99 -0.19 52.10
C THR A 4 53.79 -1.27 53.20
N ALA A 5 52.53 -1.64 53.52
CA ALA A 5 51.96 -3.02 53.46
C ALA A 5 50.53 -3.14 54.07
N ILE A 6 49.73 -4.11 53.61
CA ILE A 6 48.38 -4.52 54.11
C ILE A 6 48.42 -6.04 54.35
N PRO A 7 47.66 -6.65 55.31
CA PRO A 7 46.55 -7.55 54.92
C PRO A 7 45.35 -7.65 55.91
N THR A 8 44.33 -8.43 55.49
CA THR A 8 42.94 -8.64 55.98
C THR A 8 42.71 -9.67 57.11
N THR A 9 41.59 -9.59 57.84
CA THR A 9 41.05 -10.66 58.75
C THR A 9 39.49 -10.69 58.90
N THR A 10 38.97 -11.81 59.45
CA THR A 10 37.55 -12.19 59.77
C THR A 10 37.59 -13.28 60.91
N PRO A 11 36.57 -14.13 61.28
CA PRO A 11 35.10 -14.15 61.02
C PRO A 11 34.03 -14.02 62.18
N PRO A 12 33.54 -15.06 62.95
CA PRO A 12 32.06 -15.22 63.19
C PRO A 12 31.64 -15.55 64.66
N PRO A 13 30.54 -16.30 65.05
CA PRO A 13 29.15 -16.57 64.54
C PRO A 13 27.97 -16.48 65.61
N SER A 14 26.72 -16.84 65.21
CA SER A 14 25.60 -17.52 66.00
C SER A 14 24.53 -16.69 66.80
N ALA A 15 23.22 -17.03 66.93
CA ALA A 15 22.21 -17.83 66.17
C ALA A 15 20.76 -17.77 66.82
N MET A 16 19.71 -18.27 66.10
CA MET A 16 18.36 -18.77 66.55
C MET A 16 17.12 -17.82 66.71
N PRO A 17 15.84 -18.30 66.59
CA PRO A 17 15.24 -19.28 65.64
C PRO A 17 13.81 -18.81 65.11
N PRO A 18 12.73 -19.62 64.82
CA PRO A 18 12.02 -19.51 63.52
C PRO A 18 10.49 -19.22 63.55
N THR A 19 9.88 -18.86 62.40
CA THR A 19 8.42 -19.00 62.11
C THR A 19 8.15 -18.95 60.58
N PRO A 20 6.94 -19.25 60.05
CA PRO A 20 6.71 -20.44 59.24
C PRO A 20 6.53 -20.20 57.72
N THR A 21 6.66 -21.27 56.94
CA THR A 21 6.49 -21.31 55.49
C THR A 21 5.04 -21.30 55.03
N LEU A 22 4.72 -20.46 54.04
CA LEU A 22 3.53 -20.58 53.16
C LEU A 22 3.99 -20.94 51.73
N PRO A 23 3.18 -21.68 50.95
CA PRO A 23 3.67 -22.38 49.76
C PRO A 23 3.86 -21.45 48.56
N ALA A 24 4.90 -21.73 47.77
CA ALA A 24 5.09 -21.09 46.47
C ALA A 24 4.06 -21.61 45.45
N LEU A 25 3.12 -20.74 45.06
CA LEU A 25 2.35 -20.92 43.82
C LEU A 25 3.01 -20.12 42.70
N THR A 26 4.08 -20.68 42.15
CA THR A 26 4.53 -20.32 40.80
C THR A 26 3.43 -20.67 39.80
N PRO A 27 3.01 -19.74 38.91
CA PRO A 27 2.46 -20.15 37.63
C PRO A 27 3.59 -20.89 36.92
N SER A 28 3.46 -22.21 36.75
CA SER A 28 4.44 -23.00 36.01
C SER A 28 4.52 -22.47 34.59
N ALA A 29 5.65 -21.87 34.22
CA ALA A 29 5.93 -21.55 32.84
C ALA A 29 5.75 -22.81 31.97
N PRO A 30 5.19 -22.70 30.75
CA PRO A 30 5.03 -23.85 29.88
C PRO A 30 6.39 -24.51 29.59
N PRO A 31 6.45 -25.82 29.35
CA PRO A 31 7.72 -26.53 29.22
C PRO A 31 8.58 -25.95 28.10
N ARG A 32 9.89 -25.79 28.35
CA ARG A 32 10.86 -25.48 27.29
C ARG A 32 10.86 -26.59 26.24
N GLY A 33 10.78 -26.23 24.96
CA GLY A 33 11.63 -26.90 23.96
C GLY A 33 10.99 -27.74 22.85
N GLN A 34 9.74 -27.51 22.43
CA GLN A 34 9.27 -28.05 21.14
C GLN A 34 8.74 -26.95 20.20
N THR A 35 9.64 -26.44 19.35
CA THR A 35 9.26 -25.78 18.10
C THR A 35 8.39 -26.72 17.28
N VAL A 36 7.20 -26.28 16.85
CA VAL A 36 6.31 -27.05 15.97
C VAL A 36 6.37 -26.54 14.53
N LEU A 37 6.61 -25.24 14.37
CA LEU A 37 6.65 -24.51 13.09
C LEU A 37 7.86 -23.57 13.07
N TYR A 38 8.49 -23.47 11.90
CA TYR A 38 9.47 -22.43 11.58
C TYR A 38 8.83 -21.40 10.66
N ASN A 39 9.03 -20.13 10.97
CA ASN A 39 8.95 -19.04 10.02
C ASN A 39 10.24 -19.06 9.18
N VAL A 40 10.10 -19.14 7.85
CA VAL A 40 11.21 -19.18 6.91
C VAL A 40 11.40 -17.79 6.33
N TYR A 41 12.51 -17.13 6.67
CA TYR A 41 12.84 -15.78 6.25
C TYR A 41 13.94 -15.77 5.18
N HIS A 42 13.82 -14.88 4.20
CA HIS A 42 14.95 -14.41 3.40
C HIS A 42 15.61 -13.24 4.15
N ILE A 43 16.90 -13.35 4.43
CA ILE A 43 17.70 -12.44 5.24
C ILE A 43 18.73 -11.71 4.36
N TYR A 44 18.88 -10.40 4.57
CA TYR A 44 19.84 -9.55 3.87
C TYR A 44 20.86 -8.96 4.86
N ILE A 45 22.15 -9.14 4.56
CA ILE A 45 23.29 -8.72 5.40
C ILE A 45 24.29 -7.92 4.55
N THR A 46 24.73 -6.76 5.02
CA THR A 46 25.73 -5.92 4.33
C THR A 46 27.12 -6.55 4.36
N GLN A 47 27.84 -6.43 3.24
CA GLN A 47 29.26 -6.82 3.14
C GLN A 47 30.05 -5.75 2.36
N GLY A 48 30.70 -4.83 3.09
CA GLY A 48 31.67 -3.88 2.53
C GLY A 48 31.16 -3.15 1.27
N THR A 49 31.92 -3.25 0.18
CA THR A 49 31.63 -2.64 -1.12
C THR A 49 30.86 -3.54 -2.09
N ASN A 50 30.34 -4.68 -1.63
CA ASN A 50 29.69 -5.70 -2.46
C ASN A 50 28.16 -5.70 -2.25
N PRO A 51 27.38 -6.36 -3.14
CA PRO A 51 25.95 -6.55 -2.95
C PRO A 51 25.61 -7.18 -1.58
N LEU A 52 24.38 -6.97 -1.11
CA LEU A 52 23.92 -7.57 0.14
C LEU A 52 24.02 -9.10 0.06
N HIS A 53 24.71 -9.67 1.03
CA HIS A 53 24.79 -11.09 1.25
C HIS A 53 23.44 -11.63 1.68
N GLN A 54 22.97 -12.65 0.98
CA GLN A 54 21.65 -13.23 1.15
C GLN A 54 21.76 -14.60 1.83
N GLY A 55 20.78 -14.91 2.69
CA GLY A 55 20.66 -16.19 3.37
C GLY A 55 19.23 -16.48 3.80
N ILE A 56 19.01 -17.68 4.33
CA ILE A 56 17.70 -18.14 4.83
C ILE A 56 17.79 -18.29 6.35
N ALA A 57 16.83 -17.74 7.09
CA ALA A 57 16.68 -18.04 8.52
C ALA A 57 15.39 -18.81 8.80
N LEU A 58 15.53 -19.98 9.45
CA LEU A 58 14.41 -20.70 10.06
C LEU A 58 14.32 -20.32 11.53
N VAL A 59 13.35 -19.48 11.84
CA VAL A 59 13.07 -19.00 13.20
C VAL A 59 11.85 -19.75 13.73
N PRO A 60 11.93 -20.42 14.89
CA PRO A 60 10.75 -20.97 15.55
C PRO A 60 9.62 -19.93 15.64
N ALA A 61 8.45 -20.24 15.10
CA ALA A 61 7.31 -19.31 15.07
C ALA A 61 6.85 -18.91 16.50
N GLN A 62 7.21 -19.72 17.50
CA GLN A 62 6.92 -19.49 18.91
C GLN A 62 7.92 -18.55 19.63
N LEU A 63 9.00 -18.09 18.98
CA LEU A 63 9.95 -17.14 19.58
C LEU A 63 9.46 -15.68 19.41
N PRO A 64 9.18 -14.91 20.47
CA PRO A 64 8.61 -13.58 20.32
C PRO A 64 9.47 -12.58 19.54
N SER A 65 10.80 -12.69 19.62
CA SER A 65 11.69 -11.69 19.00
C SER A 65 11.87 -11.83 17.49
N GLN A 66 11.52 -12.99 16.90
CA GLN A 66 11.68 -13.34 15.47
C GLN A 66 13.05 -13.03 14.82
N THR A 67 14.11 -12.86 15.62
CA THR A 67 15.43 -12.30 15.23
C THR A 67 16.60 -13.25 15.51
N ALA A 68 16.31 -14.48 15.94
CA ALA A 68 17.29 -15.51 16.22
C ALA A 68 16.76 -16.89 15.80
N GLY A 69 17.57 -17.67 15.08
CA GLY A 69 17.16 -18.95 14.52
C GLY A 69 18.30 -19.71 13.87
N ARG A 70 17.95 -20.69 13.04
CA ARG A 70 18.90 -21.45 12.22
C ARG A 70 19.15 -20.67 10.94
N PHE A 71 20.38 -20.24 10.69
CA PHE A 71 20.74 -19.44 9.53
C PHE A 71 21.55 -20.25 8.51
N TYR A 72 21.17 -20.17 7.25
CA TYR A 72 21.67 -20.98 6.14
C TYR A 72 22.12 -20.04 5.02
N HIS A 73 23.37 -20.16 4.57
CA HIS A 73 23.92 -19.27 3.55
C HIS A 73 25.10 -19.92 2.82
N VAL A 74 25.50 -19.33 1.70
CA VAL A 74 26.71 -19.70 0.96
C VAL A 74 27.73 -18.57 1.02
N THR A 75 28.95 -18.86 1.47
CA THR A 75 30.02 -17.85 1.65
C THR A 75 31.20 -18.13 0.74
N GLY A 76 31.68 -17.12 0.03
CA GLY A 76 32.88 -17.22 -0.81
C GLY A 76 32.90 -16.07 -1.81
N THR A 77 33.80 -16.16 -2.78
CA THR A 77 33.88 -15.16 -3.87
C THR A 77 33.02 -15.64 -5.04
N ILE A 78 32.16 -14.76 -5.56
CA ILE A 78 31.28 -15.06 -6.70
C ILE A 78 32.09 -15.68 -7.84
N GLY A 79 31.67 -16.87 -8.29
CA GLY A 79 32.29 -17.66 -9.36
C GLY A 79 33.55 -18.45 -8.97
N LEU A 80 34.32 -18.06 -7.95
CA LEU A 80 35.54 -18.78 -7.52
C LEU A 80 35.27 -19.97 -6.59
N GLY A 81 34.00 -20.23 -6.28
CA GLY A 81 33.57 -21.19 -5.29
C GLY A 81 33.02 -20.49 -4.04
N MET A 82 31.87 -20.99 -3.58
CA MET A 82 31.30 -20.66 -2.29
C MET A 82 31.12 -21.95 -1.49
N ASP A 83 31.21 -21.85 -0.17
CA ASP A 83 30.94 -22.95 0.76
C ASP A 83 29.57 -22.76 1.41
N TYR A 84 28.77 -23.82 1.44
CA TYR A 84 27.52 -23.85 2.20
C TYR A 84 27.80 -23.87 3.71
N GLN A 85 27.18 -22.97 4.44
CA GLN A 85 27.26 -22.85 5.89
C GLN A 85 25.87 -22.89 6.52
N CYS A 86 25.73 -23.71 7.57
CA CYS A 86 24.59 -23.69 8.49
C CYS A 86 25.07 -23.24 9.87
N ARG A 87 24.36 -22.27 10.45
CA ARG A 87 24.57 -21.75 11.81
C ARG A 87 23.32 -22.04 12.63
N PRO A 88 23.30 -23.10 13.45
CA PRO A 88 22.08 -23.57 14.10
C PRO A 88 21.43 -22.59 15.11
N THR A 89 22.20 -21.60 15.58
CA THR A 89 21.78 -20.63 16.60
C THR A 89 22.37 -19.24 16.33
N GLU A 90 22.03 -18.66 15.18
CA GLU A 90 22.46 -17.31 14.77
C GLU A 90 21.46 -16.26 15.28
N LYS A 91 21.97 -15.19 15.91
CA LYS A 91 21.16 -14.04 16.36
C LYS A 91 21.24 -12.92 15.32
N PHE A 92 20.79 -13.20 14.10
CA PHE A 92 20.97 -12.31 12.96
C PHE A 92 20.42 -10.89 13.20
N GLY A 93 19.32 -10.73 13.95
CA GLY A 93 18.79 -9.40 14.28
C GLY A 93 19.63 -8.59 15.29
N LEU A 94 20.69 -9.16 15.85
CA LEU A 94 21.71 -8.47 16.65
C LEU A 94 23.04 -8.31 15.89
N ASN A 95 23.12 -8.76 14.64
CA ASN A 95 24.30 -8.56 13.81
C ASN A 95 24.29 -7.12 13.26
N PRO A 96 25.32 -6.28 13.51
CA PRO A 96 25.35 -4.90 13.01
C PRO A 96 25.27 -4.77 11.48
N ALA A 97 25.61 -5.84 10.76
CA ALA A 97 25.49 -5.89 9.30
C ALA A 97 24.10 -6.32 8.80
N PHE A 98 23.18 -6.76 9.66
CA PHE A 98 21.82 -7.12 9.26
C PHE A 98 21.05 -5.88 8.77
N LYS A 99 20.31 -6.02 7.65
CA LYS A 99 19.52 -4.93 7.07
C LYS A 99 18.02 -5.22 7.04
N SER A 100 17.61 -6.42 6.63
CA SER A 100 16.20 -6.77 6.58
C SER A 100 15.97 -8.28 6.58
N ALA A 101 14.75 -8.67 6.97
CA ALA A 101 14.23 -10.02 6.88
C ALA A 101 12.85 -9.98 6.25
N VAL A 102 12.62 -10.80 5.21
CA VAL A 102 11.32 -10.95 4.54
C VAL A 102 10.79 -12.35 4.86
N LEU A 103 9.58 -12.43 5.44
CA LEU A 103 8.93 -13.71 5.72
C LEU A 103 8.45 -14.34 4.40
N MET A 104 8.94 -15.54 4.08
CA MET A 104 8.66 -16.19 2.80
C MET A 104 7.51 -17.19 2.88
N PHE A 105 7.46 -17.99 3.95
CA PHE A 105 6.41 -18.97 4.27
C PHE A 105 6.65 -19.59 5.66
N GLN A 106 5.73 -20.45 6.10
CA GLN A 106 5.90 -21.28 7.30
C GLN A 106 6.14 -22.75 6.92
N MET A 107 6.93 -23.46 7.74
CA MET A 107 7.31 -24.85 7.52
C MET A 107 7.20 -25.65 8.83
N PRO A 108 6.54 -26.82 8.87
CA PRO A 108 6.56 -27.72 10.03
C PRO A 108 7.99 -28.13 10.41
N LYS A 109 8.28 -28.26 11.71
CA LYS A 109 9.57 -28.80 12.17
C LYS A 109 9.84 -30.21 11.65
N SER A 110 8.80 -31.00 11.36
CA SER A 110 8.94 -32.35 10.80
C SER A 110 9.66 -32.37 9.45
N LEU A 111 9.63 -31.29 8.67
CA LEU A 111 10.31 -31.16 7.37
C LEU A 111 11.70 -30.51 7.46
N LEU A 112 12.23 -30.31 8.67
CA LEU A 112 13.54 -29.68 8.87
C LEU A 112 14.68 -30.50 8.26
N ALA A 113 14.63 -31.83 8.36
CA ALA A 113 15.66 -32.69 7.80
C ALA A 113 15.67 -32.65 6.27
N GLU A 114 14.49 -32.68 5.64
CA GLU A 114 14.36 -32.54 4.19
C GLU A 114 14.72 -31.12 3.71
N PHE A 115 14.42 -30.06 4.46
CA PHE A 115 14.94 -28.71 4.17
C PHE A 115 16.46 -28.67 4.18
N GLU A 116 17.11 -29.25 5.20
CA GLU A 116 18.57 -29.28 5.31
C GLU A 116 19.20 -30.13 4.19
N ALA A 117 18.54 -31.22 3.78
CA ALA A 117 18.91 -31.98 2.60
C ALA A 117 18.82 -31.12 1.32
N ILE A 118 17.71 -30.41 1.10
CA ILE A 118 17.55 -29.49 -0.04
C ILE A 118 18.66 -28.43 -0.04
N ALA A 119 18.84 -27.71 1.07
CA ALA A 119 19.82 -26.63 1.20
C ALA A 119 21.26 -27.12 0.94
N SER A 120 21.63 -28.30 1.44
CA SER A 120 22.94 -28.92 1.18
C SER A 120 23.09 -29.48 -0.24
N SER A 121 21.99 -29.80 -0.93
CA SER A 121 21.98 -30.38 -2.29
C SER A 121 22.03 -29.36 -3.42
N VAL A 122 21.61 -28.11 -3.17
CA VAL A 122 21.73 -27.03 -4.15
C VAL A 122 23.21 -26.63 -4.19
N PRO A 123 23.92 -26.88 -5.31
CA PRO A 123 25.35 -26.63 -5.37
C PRO A 123 25.62 -25.14 -5.13
N PRO A 124 26.58 -24.79 -4.25
CA PRO A 124 26.98 -23.40 -4.08
C PRO A 124 27.43 -22.80 -5.43
N PRO A 125 27.22 -21.50 -5.66
CA PRO A 125 27.60 -20.86 -6.90
C PRO A 125 29.11 -20.98 -7.20
N HIS A 126 29.43 -21.67 -8.29
CA HIS A 126 30.78 -21.76 -8.85
C HIS A 126 30.68 -21.58 -10.37
N ASP A 127 31.50 -20.68 -10.92
CA ASP A 127 31.54 -20.35 -12.33
C ASP A 127 32.97 -19.92 -12.70
N PRO A 128 33.78 -20.84 -13.25
CA PRO A 128 35.20 -20.58 -13.50
C PRO A 128 35.42 -19.48 -14.55
N ARG A 129 34.38 -19.05 -15.28
CA ARG A 129 34.44 -17.94 -16.22
C ARG A 129 34.85 -16.64 -15.55
N VAL A 130 34.53 -16.40 -14.27
CA VAL A 130 34.93 -15.16 -13.56
C VAL A 130 36.45 -14.97 -13.43
N LEU A 131 37.25 -16.04 -13.64
CA LEU A 131 38.72 -15.97 -13.68
C LEU A 131 39.26 -15.46 -15.02
N LEU A 132 38.43 -15.51 -16.08
CA LEU A 132 38.84 -15.32 -17.47
C LEU A 132 38.04 -14.21 -18.17
N GLU A 133 36.82 -13.94 -17.71
CA GLU A 133 35.85 -13.02 -18.27
C GLU A 133 35.50 -11.94 -17.23
N ARG A 134 35.65 -10.66 -17.60
CA ARG A 134 35.41 -9.54 -16.68
C ARG A 134 33.94 -9.35 -16.32
N ASN A 135 33.03 -9.71 -17.24
CA ASN A 135 31.58 -9.74 -17.10
C ASN A 135 31.08 -10.96 -17.91
N PRO A 136 30.94 -12.16 -17.32
CA PRO A 136 30.46 -13.32 -18.05
C PRO A 136 28.96 -13.19 -18.38
N GLU A 137 28.56 -13.66 -19.56
CA GLU A 137 27.17 -13.70 -20.01
C GLU A 137 26.72 -15.16 -20.23
N PRO A 138 25.60 -15.63 -19.64
CA PRO A 138 24.82 -14.95 -18.61
C PRO A 138 25.64 -14.73 -17.32
N PRO A 139 25.25 -13.75 -16.46
CA PRO A 139 25.96 -13.42 -15.24
C PRO A 139 26.25 -14.61 -14.34
N ALA A 140 27.43 -14.60 -13.71
CA ALA A 140 27.82 -15.63 -12.75
C ALA A 140 26.83 -15.69 -11.58
N ARG A 141 26.41 -16.90 -11.20
CA ARG A 141 25.46 -17.14 -10.11
C ARG A 141 26.00 -16.58 -8.79
N ASP A 142 25.12 -16.02 -7.97
CA ASP A 142 25.44 -15.42 -6.67
C ASP A 142 24.69 -16.09 -5.51
N CYS A 143 24.90 -15.57 -4.28
CA CYS A 143 24.22 -16.09 -3.09
C CYS A 143 22.70 -15.90 -3.10
N GLY A 144 22.16 -14.87 -3.76
CA GLY A 144 20.73 -14.66 -3.92
C GLY A 144 20.08 -15.73 -4.80
N MET A 145 20.72 -16.08 -5.93
CA MET A 145 20.31 -17.17 -6.81
C MET A 145 20.27 -18.53 -6.07
N TRP A 146 21.22 -18.78 -5.16
CA TRP A 146 21.20 -19.98 -4.32
C TRP A 146 20.03 -19.98 -3.32
N VAL A 147 19.80 -18.85 -2.64
CA VAL A 147 18.67 -18.70 -1.70
C VAL A 147 17.33 -18.95 -2.39
N MET A 148 17.12 -18.37 -3.57
CA MET A 148 15.86 -18.53 -4.31
C MET A 148 15.61 -19.98 -4.73
N GLU A 149 16.64 -20.71 -5.20
CA GLU A 149 16.50 -22.12 -5.58
C GLU A 149 16.20 -23.03 -4.38
N VAL A 150 16.83 -22.79 -3.22
CA VAL A 150 16.54 -23.54 -1.98
C VAL A 150 15.11 -23.27 -1.51
N LEU A 151 14.65 -22.01 -1.53
CA LEU A 151 13.29 -21.65 -1.13
C LEU A 151 12.24 -22.25 -2.08
N ASP A 152 12.50 -22.30 -3.38
CA ASP A 152 11.57 -22.86 -4.36
C ASP A 152 11.44 -24.39 -4.24
N ARG A 153 12.57 -25.11 -4.19
CA ARG A 153 12.58 -26.56 -3.91
C ARG A 153 11.88 -26.91 -2.59
N THR A 154 12.04 -26.06 -1.57
CA THR A 154 11.34 -26.22 -0.28
C THR A 154 9.82 -26.05 -0.41
N ARG A 155 9.35 -25.13 -1.27
CA ARG A 155 7.92 -24.97 -1.57
C ARG A 155 7.35 -26.18 -2.31
N SER A 156 8.11 -26.78 -3.23
CA SER A 156 7.71 -28.02 -3.91
C SER A 156 7.60 -29.19 -2.93
N LEU A 157 8.60 -29.38 -2.06
CA LEU A 157 8.53 -30.35 -0.96
C LEU A 157 7.29 -30.14 -0.06
N LEU A 158 6.97 -28.89 0.30
CA LEU A 158 5.80 -28.55 1.11
C LEU A 158 4.47 -28.92 0.44
N ARG A 159 4.39 -28.84 -0.90
CA ARG A 159 3.25 -29.30 -1.71
C ARG A 159 3.17 -30.82 -1.72
N GLU A 160 4.27 -31.51 -2.03
CA GLU A 160 4.34 -32.99 -2.13
C GLU A 160 4.03 -33.69 -0.80
N LYS A 161 4.53 -33.16 0.32
CA LYS A 161 4.40 -33.79 1.65
C LYS A 161 3.07 -33.46 2.35
N GLY A 162 2.20 -32.65 1.75
CA GLY A 162 0.98 -32.14 2.40
C GLY A 162 1.25 -31.32 3.68
N GLY A 163 2.50 -30.86 3.86
CA GLY A 163 2.96 -30.21 5.09
C GLY A 163 2.90 -28.68 5.05
N GLY A 164 2.62 -28.09 3.89
CA GLY A 164 2.34 -26.65 3.80
C GLY A 164 0.88 -26.34 4.13
N ILE A 165 0.65 -25.32 4.94
CA ILE A 165 -0.53 -24.46 4.73
C ILE A 165 -0.27 -23.74 3.40
N VAL A 166 -0.67 -24.38 2.30
CA VAL A 166 -0.65 -23.78 0.98
C VAL A 166 -1.82 -22.82 0.90
N HIS A 167 -1.54 -21.52 0.86
CA HIS A 167 -2.51 -20.57 0.34
C HIS A 167 -2.70 -20.87 -1.15
N LEU A 168 -3.77 -21.59 -1.46
CA LEU A 168 -4.13 -21.99 -2.82
C LEU A 168 -4.71 -20.76 -3.53
N HIS A 169 -3.82 -20.01 -4.18
CA HIS A 169 -4.16 -18.84 -4.97
C HIS A 169 -4.56 -19.31 -6.37
N ILE A 170 -5.86 -19.45 -6.61
CA ILE A 170 -6.38 -19.74 -7.95
C ILE A 170 -6.28 -18.46 -8.78
N SER A 171 -5.44 -18.48 -9.80
CA SER A 171 -5.27 -17.39 -10.77
C SER A 171 -5.70 -17.92 -12.13
N LEU A 172 -6.85 -17.47 -12.63
CA LEU A 172 -7.32 -17.81 -13.98
C LEU A 172 -6.55 -16.97 -15.01
N LEU A 173 -5.77 -17.65 -15.85
CA LEU A 173 -5.11 -17.07 -17.02
C LEU A 173 -5.89 -17.48 -18.27
N LEU A 174 -6.46 -16.49 -18.94
CA LEU A 174 -7.06 -16.65 -20.26
C LEU A 174 -5.94 -16.55 -21.31
N ASP A 175 -5.78 -17.55 -22.18
CA ASP A 175 -5.04 -17.34 -23.43
C ASP A 175 -5.60 -18.17 -24.59
N GLY A 176 -5.36 -17.72 -25.82
CA GLY A 176 -6.22 -18.03 -26.97
C GLY A 176 -5.57 -18.77 -28.15
N ASP A 177 -6.44 -19.55 -28.80
CA ASP A 177 -6.39 -20.03 -30.20
C ASP A 177 -5.36 -21.11 -30.61
N GLN A 178 -5.64 -21.74 -31.75
CA GLN A 178 -5.30 -23.14 -32.05
C GLN A 178 -4.12 -23.32 -33.02
N THR A 179 -3.45 -24.50 -33.01
CA THR A 179 -3.63 -25.55 -34.05
C THR A 179 -2.69 -26.75 -33.96
N SER A 180 -3.24 -27.92 -34.32
CA SER A 180 -2.60 -29.12 -34.93
C SER A 180 -1.86 -30.20 -34.09
N HIS A 181 -2.54 -31.35 -34.00
CA HIS A 181 -2.05 -32.73 -34.17
C HIS A 181 -1.07 -33.44 -33.19
N ARG A 182 -1.70 -34.38 -32.45
CA ARG A 182 -1.33 -35.80 -32.22
C ARG A 182 -0.57 -36.21 -30.94
N LYS A 183 -1.41 -36.79 -30.07
CA LYS A 183 -1.23 -37.86 -29.08
C LYS A 183 -0.66 -37.48 -27.70
N PRO A 184 -1.16 -38.13 -26.62
CA PRO A 184 -1.18 -37.52 -25.30
C PRO A 184 -0.37 -38.29 -24.25
N GLU A 185 0.35 -37.54 -23.43
CA GLU A 185 0.57 -37.91 -22.03
C GLU A 185 -0.29 -36.97 -21.17
N LEU A 186 -0.87 -37.51 -20.09
CA LEU A 186 -2.00 -36.90 -19.38
C LEU A 186 -1.55 -35.94 -18.28
N GLU A 187 -2.11 -34.73 -18.27
CA GLU A 187 -2.39 -33.98 -17.03
C GLU A 187 -3.79 -33.34 -17.11
N PHE A 188 -4.43 -33.15 -15.95
CA PHE A 188 -5.84 -32.79 -15.80
C PHE A 188 -5.99 -31.44 -15.07
N GLU A 189 -6.59 -30.43 -15.70
CA GLU A 189 -7.35 -29.37 -14.99
C GLU A 189 -8.54 -28.87 -15.85
N GLU A 190 -9.42 -28.10 -15.19
CA GLU A 190 -10.65 -27.44 -15.67
C GLU A 190 -11.95 -28.25 -15.86
N PHE A 191 -12.98 -27.81 -15.13
CA PHE A 191 -14.39 -27.93 -15.50
C PHE A 191 -14.92 -26.53 -15.84
N SER A 192 -15.30 -26.33 -17.11
CA SER A 192 -16.08 -25.18 -17.56
C SER A 192 -17.35 -25.70 -18.25
N TYR A 193 -18.53 -25.33 -17.75
CA TYR A 193 -19.80 -25.79 -18.34
C TYR A 193 -20.16 -24.90 -19.54
N LEU A 194 -20.09 -25.50 -20.73
CA LEU A 194 -20.71 -24.98 -21.95
C LEU A 194 -22.12 -25.55 -22.05
N ASN A 195 -23.08 -24.75 -22.52
CA ASN A 195 -24.38 -25.28 -22.92
C ASN A 195 -24.29 -25.98 -24.30
N GLU A 196 -25.36 -26.62 -24.76
CA GLU A 196 -25.34 -27.43 -25.99
C GLU A 196 -25.04 -26.62 -27.27
N GLU A 197 -25.19 -25.30 -27.26
CA GLU A 197 -24.77 -24.41 -28.37
C GLU A 197 -23.37 -23.79 -28.20
N GLY A 198 -22.60 -24.15 -27.17
CA GLY A 198 -21.18 -23.80 -27.03
C GLY A 198 -20.90 -22.36 -26.57
N LYS A 199 -21.79 -21.73 -25.79
CA LYS A 199 -21.59 -20.35 -25.29
C LYS A 199 -21.18 -20.30 -23.81
N LEU A 200 -20.25 -19.40 -23.49
CA LEU A 200 -19.76 -19.13 -22.13
C LEU A 200 -20.51 -17.94 -21.47
N TYR A 201 -20.65 -17.95 -20.15
CA TYR A 201 -21.30 -16.89 -19.35
C TYR A 201 -20.33 -16.27 -18.32
N THR A 202 -20.53 -14.99 -17.99
CA THR A 202 -19.74 -14.23 -16.98
C THR A 202 -20.64 -13.60 -15.89
N SER A 203 -20.03 -12.95 -14.89
CA SER A 203 -20.48 -12.90 -13.48
C SER A 203 -21.75 -12.08 -13.14
N GLY A 204 -22.44 -12.50 -12.05
CA GLY A 204 -23.49 -11.71 -11.38
C GLY A 204 -24.78 -12.50 -11.03
N SER A 205 -24.79 -13.23 -9.91
CA SER A 205 -25.94 -13.98 -9.37
C SER A 205 -26.77 -14.92 -10.30
N PRO A 206 -26.19 -15.77 -11.20
CA PRO A 206 -26.93 -16.87 -11.82
C PRO A 206 -26.55 -18.23 -11.20
N TRP A 207 -25.33 -18.38 -10.70
CA TRP A 207 -24.80 -19.65 -10.21
C TRP A 207 -25.52 -20.12 -8.94
N PHE A 208 -25.82 -19.22 -8.00
CA PHE A 208 -26.58 -19.57 -6.79
C PHE A 208 -28.01 -19.96 -7.14
N LYS A 209 -28.62 -19.30 -8.11
CA LYS A 209 -29.97 -19.63 -8.61
C LYS A 209 -29.99 -20.97 -9.34
N LEU A 210 -29.06 -21.21 -10.26
CA LEU A 210 -28.92 -22.50 -10.96
C LEU A 210 -28.55 -23.64 -10.01
N LEU A 211 -27.69 -23.38 -9.01
CA LEU A 211 -27.35 -24.35 -7.97
C LEU A 211 -28.55 -24.64 -7.07
N ALA A 212 -29.32 -23.61 -6.69
CA ALA A 212 -30.56 -23.78 -5.94
C ALA A 212 -31.60 -24.55 -6.74
N GLU A 213 -31.85 -24.20 -7.99
CA GLU A 213 -32.79 -24.86 -8.90
C GLU A 213 -32.38 -26.33 -9.14
N TYR A 214 -31.09 -26.60 -9.41
CA TYR A 214 -30.55 -27.96 -9.53
C TYR A 214 -30.69 -28.77 -8.22
N ILE A 215 -30.44 -28.15 -7.06
CA ILE A 215 -30.59 -28.80 -5.75
C ILE A 215 -32.07 -29.08 -5.43
N ILE A 216 -32.97 -28.14 -5.73
CA ILE A 216 -34.43 -28.28 -5.58
C ILE A 216 -34.95 -29.41 -6.49
N GLU A 217 -34.56 -29.41 -7.78
CA GLU A 217 -35.05 -30.33 -8.79
C GLU A 217 -34.49 -31.76 -8.63
N HIS A 218 -33.18 -31.91 -8.40
CA HIS A 218 -32.53 -33.23 -8.38
C HIS A 218 -32.42 -33.84 -6.98
N PHE A 219 -32.64 -33.06 -5.91
CA PHE A 219 -32.57 -33.55 -4.51
C PHE A 219 -33.82 -33.22 -3.67
N GLY A 220 -34.85 -32.59 -4.24
CA GLY A 220 -36.19 -32.51 -3.65
C GLY A 220 -36.34 -31.58 -2.43
N VAL A 221 -35.44 -30.62 -2.27
CA VAL A 221 -35.49 -29.60 -1.19
C VAL A 221 -36.27 -28.36 -1.64
N PRO A 222 -36.90 -27.59 -0.73
CA PRO A 222 -37.91 -26.59 -1.12
C PRO A 222 -37.38 -25.18 -1.46
N SER A 223 -36.24 -24.75 -0.91
CA SER A 223 -35.62 -23.44 -1.19
C SER A 223 -34.17 -23.38 -0.69
N VAL A 224 -33.39 -22.40 -1.18
CA VAL A 224 -31.99 -22.17 -0.78
C VAL A 224 -31.76 -20.65 -0.62
N SER A 225 -31.10 -20.22 0.45
CA SER A 225 -30.83 -18.80 0.78
C SER A 225 -29.43 -18.59 1.36
N GLU A 226 -28.89 -17.38 1.23
CA GLU A 226 -27.57 -16.97 1.74
C GLU A 226 -27.70 -16.13 3.02
N ALA A 227 -26.79 -16.30 3.99
CA ALA A 227 -26.75 -15.52 5.23
C ALA A 227 -25.33 -15.44 5.82
N LEU A 228 -25.04 -14.36 6.55
CA LEU A 228 -23.79 -14.19 7.30
C LEU A 228 -23.72 -15.17 8.50
N PRO A 229 -22.52 -15.61 8.91
CA PRO A 229 -22.39 -16.59 10.01
C PRO A 229 -22.57 -15.93 11.39
N TYR A 230 -23.52 -16.46 12.17
CA TYR A 230 -23.77 -16.12 13.57
C TYR A 230 -23.90 -17.39 14.42
N LEU A 231 -23.81 -17.22 15.74
CA LEU A 231 -23.87 -18.30 16.74
C LEU A 231 -25.10 -18.12 17.64
N LEU A 232 -25.89 -19.16 17.84
CA LEU A 232 -27.06 -19.16 18.73
C LEU A 232 -26.76 -20.00 19.98
N ILE A 233 -26.99 -19.43 21.16
CA ILE A 233 -26.71 -20.09 22.44
C ILE A 233 -27.96 -20.09 23.30
N TRP A 234 -28.46 -21.28 23.62
CA TRP A 234 -29.67 -21.47 24.42
C TRP A 234 -29.32 -21.75 25.89
N CYS A 235 -29.95 -21.02 26.81
CA CYS A 235 -29.83 -21.18 28.26
C CYS A 235 -31.15 -21.74 28.82
N GLU A 236 -31.10 -22.66 29.80
CA GLU A 236 -32.32 -23.32 30.30
C GLU A 236 -33.28 -22.34 31.03
N ASP A 237 -32.77 -21.46 31.90
CA ASP A 237 -33.61 -20.59 32.75
C ASP A 237 -33.57 -19.10 32.40
N ALA A 238 -32.37 -18.56 32.16
CA ALA A 238 -32.08 -17.16 31.88
C ALA A 238 -30.71 -17.01 31.20
N VAL A 239 -30.52 -15.96 30.38
CA VAL A 239 -29.21 -15.62 29.80
C VAL A 239 -28.30 -15.00 30.89
N PRO A 240 -27.11 -15.56 31.15
CA PRO A 240 -26.20 -15.01 32.16
C PRO A 240 -25.60 -13.66 31.72
N PRO A 241 -25.34 -12.74 32.67
CA PRO A 241 -24.72 -11.46 32.37
C PRO A 241 -23.28 -11.67 31.83
N PRO A 242 -22.75 -10.76 30.99
CA PRO A 242 -21.49 -10.99 30.25
C PRO A 242 -20.25 -11.24 31.10
N SER A 243 -20.23 -10.76 32.35
CA SER A 243 -19.19 -11.04 33.35
C SER A 243 -19.17 -12.50 33.82
N GLU A 244 -20.28 -13.21 33.67
CA GLU A 244 -20.51 -14.58 34.16
C GLU A 244 -20.62 -15.59 33.00
N ARG A 245 -20.42 -15.15 31.74
CA ARG A 245 -20.42 -16.04 30.58
C ARG A 245 -19.14 -16.90 30.57
N PRO A 246 -19.25 -18.23 30.42
CA PRO A 246 -18.12 -19.14 30.61
C PRO A 246 -17.05 -19.07 29.50
N PHE A 247 -17.29 -18.33 28.42
CA PHE A 247 -16.33 -18.14 27.32
C PHE A 247 -16.54 -16.78 26.61
N LYS A 248 -15.47 -16.29 25.97
CA LYS A 248 -15.50 -15.10 25.09
C LYS A 248 -15.61 -15.53 23.63
N ILE A 249 -16.34 -14.75 22.84
CA ILE A 249 -16.58 -14.99 21.40
C ILE A 249 -15.99 -13.80 20.63
N ALA A 250 -15.23 -14.08 19.57
CA ALA A 250 -14.58 -13.06 18.75
C ALA A 250 -14.72 -13.39 17.25
N GLY A 251 -14.97 -12.37 16.43
CA GLY A 251 -15.06 -12.52 14.96
C GLY A 251 -16.40 -13.04 14.42
N MET A 252 -17.42 -13.24 15.26
CA MET A 252 -18.77 -13.68 14.88
C MET A 252 -19.83 -12.99 15.74
N VAL A 253 -21.06 -12.83 15.21
CA VAL A 253 -22.22 -12.37 16.00
C VAL A 253 -22.74 -13.53 16.85
N ALA A 254 -23.04 -13.29 18.13
CA ALA A 254 -23.57 -14.31 19.03
C ALA A 254 -24.88 -13.85 19.71
N VAL A 255 -25.93 -14.63 19.51
CA VAL A 255 -27.28 -14.39 20.00
C VAL A 255 -27.59 -15.39 21.12
N TRP A 256 -27.92 -14.90 22.31
CA TRP A 256 -28.18 -15.70 23.50
C TRP A 256 -29.68 -15.69 23.80
N LEU A 257 -30.29 -16.86 23.99
CA LEU A 257 -31.74 -17.07 24.09
C LEU A 257 -32.07 -18.00 25.28
N VAL A 258 -33.28 -17.93 25.80
CA VAL A 258 -33.79 -18.79 26.88
C VAL A 258 -34.73 -19.85 26.32
N TYR A 259 -34.41 -21.12 26.60
CA TYR A 259 -35.11 -22.27 26.06
C TYR A 259 -36.57 -22.30 26.50
N GLY A 260 -37.50 -22.28 25.54
CA GLY A 260 -38.93 -22.27 25.79
C GLY A 260 -39.52 -20.93 26.26
N LYS A 261 -38.75 -19.83 26.23
CA LYS A 261 -39.25 -18.46 26.46
C LYS A 261 -39.02 -17.53 25.29
N ASP A 262 -37.85 -17.63 24.65
CA ASP A 262 -37.50 -16.81 23.49
C ASP A 262 -37.73 -17.60 22.19
N GLU A 263 -38.25 -16.94 21.15
CA GLU A 263 -38.38 -17.53 19.82
C GLU A 263 -37.12 -17.32 18.98
N TYR A 264 -36.94 -18.15 17.95
CA TYR A 264 -35.84 -17.98 16.99
C TYR A 264 -36.04 -16.66 16.23
N PRO A 265 -35.05 -15.73 16.18
CA PRO A 265 -35.24 -14.44 15.52
C PRO A 265 -35.48 -14.66 14.02
N PRO A 266 -36.68 -14.33 13.49
CA PRO A 266 -37.09 -14.81 12.18
C PRO A 266 -36.42 -14.08 11.00
N ASP A 267 -35.80 -12.91 11.26
CA ASP A 267 -35.13 -12.12 10.24
C ASP A 267 -34.10 -11.14 10.87
N LEU A 268 -32.82 -11.52 10.86
CA LEU A 268 -31.72 -10.69 11.38
C LEU A 268 -31.30 -9.56 10.43
N THR A 269 -31.97 -9.36 9.29
CA THR A 269 -31.68 -8.26 8.35
C THR A 269 -32.42 -6.96 8.67
N LYS A 270 -33.28 -6.95 9.70
CA LYS A 270 -34.13 -5.80 10.08
C LYS A 270 -33.72 -5.12 11.39
N LEU A 271 -32.42 -4.98 11.62
CA LEU A 271 -31.88 -4.29 12.80
C LEU A 271 -31.72 -2.75 12.61
N ASP A 272 -32.07 -2.22 11.44
CA ASP A 272 -32.11 -0.78 11.16
C ASP A 272 -33.56 -0.27 11.20
N GLY A 273 -33.97 0.32 12.33
CA GLY A 273 -35.26 1.00 12.49
C GLY A 273 -35.47 1.53 13.91
N ASP A 274 -35.99 2.76 14.04
CA ASP A 274 -36.23 3.42 15.33
C ASP A 274 -37.15 2.58 16.24
N TYR A 275 -36.66 2.28 17.45
CA TYR A 275 -37.47 1.78 18.56
C TYR A 275 -37.30 2.71 19.77
N ASP A 276 -38.43 3.01 20.42
CA ASP A 276 -38.51 3.93 21.56
C ASP A 276 -37.76 3.38 22.79
N ASP A 277 -37.11 4.26 23.53
CA ASP A 277 -35.97 3.98 24.43
C ASP A 277 -36.37 3.33 25.77
N THR A 278 -37.55 2.68 25.80
CA THR A 278 -38.15 2.07 27.00
C THR A 278 -38.50 0.59 26.87
N ASP A 279 -38.51 0.01 25.67
CA ASP A 279 -38.55 -1.46 25.46
C ASP A 279 -37.15 -2.07 25.18
N CYS A 280 -36.10 -1.24 25.09
CA CYS A 280 -34.69 -1.63 24.95
C CYS A 280 -34.08 -2.23 26.24
N LEU A 281 -34.74 -3.22 26.85
CA LEU A 281 -34.32 -3.82 28.12
C LEU A 281 -34.36 -5.35 28.14
N LYS A 282 -33.41 -5.96 27.40
CA LYS A 282 -32.64 -7.16 27.84
C LYS A 282 -31.44 -7.58 26.98
N LEU A 283 -30.88 -6.71 26.15
CA LEU A 283 -29.51 -6.87 25.64
C LEU A 283 -28.49 -6.63 26.77
N HIS A 284 -28.36 -7.57 27.70
CA HIS A 284 -27.25 -7.57 28.65
C HIS A 284 -25.96 -7.96 27.92
N GLY A 285 -25.32 -6.94 27.34
CA GLY A 285 -24.04 -6.96 26.64
C GLY A 285 -23.17 -5.80 27.14
N SER A 286 -22.39 -6.02 28.21
CA SER A 286 -21.57 -5.01 28.89
C SER A 286 -20.58 -4.37 27.93
N PHE A 287 -20.90 -3.15 27.49
CA PHE A 287 -19.94 -2.24 26.90
C PHE A 287 -18.94 -1.82 27.98
N TYR A 288 -17.70 -2.29 27.90
CA TYR A 288 -16.59 -1.77 28.70
C TYR A 288 -15.70 -0.90 27.81
N PRO A 289 -15.71 0.43 27.97
CA PRO A 289 -14.75 1.31 27.32
C PRO A 289 -13.43 1.36 28.11
N SER A 290 -12.32 1.46 27.36
CA SER A 290 -10.96 1.87 27.76
C SER A 290 -10.00 0.86 28.43
N SER A 291 -8.71 1.07 28.09
CA SER A 291 -7.47 0.61 28.76
C SER A 291 -7.18 -0.89 28.96
N MET A 292 -6.93 -1.63 27.87
CA MET A 292 -5.70 -2.46 27.67
C MET A 292 -5.85 -3.34 26.41
N LEU A 293 -5.44 -2.81 25.25
CA LEU A 293 -5.24 -3.59 24.01
C LEU A 293 -4.04 -3.05 23.23
N SER A 294 -2.87 -3.05 23.86
CA SER A 294 -1.61 -3.08 23.13
C SER A 294 -1.33 -4.51 22.67
N SER A 295 -0.82 -4.65 21.43
CA SER A 295 -0.26 -5.88 20.86
C SER A 295 -1.17 -7.12 20.72
N MET A 296 -2.14 -7.09 19.79
CA MET A 296 -2.49 -8.27 18.98
C MET A 296 -2.77 -7.87 17.52
N ASN A 297 -1.78 -8.08 16.64
CA ASN A 297 -1.99 -8.15 15.19
C ASN A 297 -2.27 -9.60 14.77
N ASN A 298 -2.92 -9.78 13.62
CA ASN A 298 -3.44 -11.02 13.05
C ASN A 298 -4.70 -11.58 13.73
N THR A 299 -5.86 -11.33 13.11
CA THR A 299 -6.96 -12.30 13.11
C THR A 299 -7.17 -12.74 11.67
N MET A 300 -7.11 -14.06 11.46
CA MET A 300 -7.20 -14.71 10.16
C MET A 300 -8.61 -15.27 10.00
N ILE A 301 -9.31 -14.93 8.92
CA ILE A 301 -10.55 -15.59 8.54
C ILE A 301 -10.19 -16.66 7.50
N THR A 302 -10.40 -17.93 7.85
CA THR A 302 -10.13 -19.08 6.99
C THR A 302 -11.44 -19.75 6.60
N ALA A 303 -11.78 -19.76 5.32
CA ALA A 303 -12.75 -20.68 4.75
C ALA A 303 -11.98 -21.76 3.98
N GLY A 304 -12.13 -23.02 4.39
CA GLY A 304 -11.44 -24.15 3.78
C GLY A 304 -12.41 -25.24 3.35
N ILE A 305 -12.22 -25.77 2.14
CA ILE A 305 -12.90 -26.96 1.63
C ILE A 305 -11.83 -28.01 1.35
N GLN A 306 -11.92 -29.19 1.98
CA GLN A 306 -11.29 -30.39 1.43
C GLN A 306 -12.02 -31.68 1.87
N VAL A 307 -11.88 -32.72 1.05
CA VAL A 307 -12.74 -33.91 1.02
C VAL A 307 -11.90 -35.16 0.76
N GLN A 308 -12.24 -36.29 1.42
CA GLN A 308 -12.15 -37.69 0.93
C GLN A 308 -12.63 -38.65 2.06
N LYS A 309 -13.27 -39.82 1.83
CA LYS A 309 -13.76 -40.50 0.62
C LYS A 309 -14.89 -41.52 1.00
N GLU A 310 -15.76 -41.87 0.04
CA GLU A 310 -16.65 -43.07 -0.01
C GLU A 310 -18.08 -43.06 0.62
N LYS A 311 -19.00 -42.36 -0.08
CA LYS A 311 -20.35 -42.81 -0.50
C LYS A 311 -21.48 -43.07 0.53
N LYS A 312 -22.13 -41.99 0.98
CA LYS A 312 -23.52 -41.61 0.58
C LYS A 312 -23.77 -40.15 1.00
N VAL A 313 -24.46 -39.37 0.17
CA VAL A 313 -24.50 -37.90 0.28
C VAL A 313 -25.82 -37.42 0.87
N GLY A 314 -25.73 -36.54 1.86
CA GLY A 314 -26.82 -35.70 2.36
C GLY A 314 -26.22 -34.39 2.87
N PHE A 315 -26.93 -33.28 2.66
CA PHE A 315 -26.49 -31.96 3.13
C PHE A 315 -27.03 -31.71 4.54
N THR A 316 -26.24 -31.10 5.42
CA THR A 316 -26.70 -30.59 6.72
C THR A 316 -25.89 -29.36 7.09
N VAL A 317 -26.58 -28.29 7.49
CA VAL A 317 -25.98 -27.05 7.97
C VAL A 317 -25.39 -27.28 9.36
N ALA A 318 -24.14 -26.87 9.58
CA ALA A 318 -23.51 -26.94 10.89
C ALA A 318 -24.06 -25.83 11.81
N ILE A 319 -25.12 -26.13 12.56
CA ILE A 319 -25.51 -25.36 13.74
C ILE A 319 -24.87 -26.05 14.96
N HIS A 320 -24.02 -25.33 15.70
CA HIS A 320 -23.50 -25.80 16.98
C HIS A 320 -24.43 -25.36 18.12
N TYR A 321 -24.99 -26.34 18.83
CA TYR A 321 -25.71 -26.12 20.09
C TYR A 321 -24.86 -26.62 21.26
N TYR A 322 -24.84 -25.87 22.36
CA TYR A 322 -24.31 -26.31 23.64
C TYR A 322 -25.44 -26.28 24.66
N THR A 323 -25.62 -27.39 25.38
CA THR A 323 -26.53 -27.47 26.55
C THR A 323 -25.67 -27.74 27.77
N VAL A 324 -25.71 -26.84 28.77
CA VAL A 324 -24.91 -26.94 29.99
C VAL A 324 -25.85 -27.10 31.18
N LYS A 325 -25.84 -28.27 31.83
CA LYS A 325 -26.55 -28.46 33.10
C LYS A 325 -25.83 -27.75 34.23
N GLN A 326 -26.60 -27.09 35.09
CA GLN A 326 -26.06 -26.41 36.27
C GLN A 326 -25.48 -27.44 37.26
N GLY A 327 -24.15 -27.47 37.39
CA GLY A 327 -23.45 -28.34 38.35
C GLY A 327 -21.98 -28.63 37.99
N ASP A 328 -21.70 -28.91 36.72
CA ASP A 328 -20.36 -29.31 36.26
C ASP A 328 -19.64 -28.16 35.54
N TRP A 329 -18.94 -27.32 36.30
CA TRP A 329 -18.13 -26.23 35.75
C TRP A 329 -16.64 -26.59 35.66
N ALA A 330 -16.16 -26.86 34.45
CA ALA A 330 -14.73 -26.89 34.15
C ALA A 330 -14.30 -25.57 33.49
N THR A 331 -13.32 -24.88 34.06
CA THR A 331 -12.73 -23.66 33.48
C THR A 331 -11.89 -24.00 32.26
N GLY A 332 -12.29 -23.56 31.06
CA GLY A 332 -11.54 -23.79 29.83
C GLY A 332 -11.90 -22.83 28.71
N THR A 333 -10.87 -22.35 27.98
CA THR A 333 -11.04 -21.55 26.76
C THR A 333 -11.31 -22.48 25.58
N VAL A 334 -12.42 -22.27 24.86
CA VAL A 334 -12.72 -23.05 23.66
C VAL A 334 -11.85 -22.56 22.50
N GLY A 335 -10.84 -23.36 22.12
CA GLY A 335 -10.02 -23.14 20.94
C GLY A 335 -9.64 -24.45 20.28
N GLY A 336 -10.11 -24.66 19.05
CA GLY A 336 -9.58 -25.65 18.11
C GLY A 336 -9.87 -27.15 18.39
N VAL A 337 -10.99 -27.63 17.84
CA VAL A 337 -11.21 -29.01 17.30
C VAL A 337 -11.18 -30.21 18.26
N GLY A 338 -12.26 -31.00 18.28
CA GLY A 338 -12.30 -32.36 18.85
C GLY A 338 -13.67 -33.03 18.72
N LEU A 339 -13.73 -34.27 18.21
CA LEU A 339 -14.96 -35.05 18.04
C LEU A 339 -15.59 -35.49 19.38
N LEU A 340 -16.93 -35.62 19.40
CA LEU A 340 -17.65 -36.85 19.81
C LEU A 340 -19.14 -36.79 19.37
N ALA A 341 -19.81 -37.94 19.30
CA ALA A 341 -21.07 -38.14 18.56
C ALA A 341 -22.35 -38.19 19.42
N GLN A 342 -23.56 -38.08 18.82
CA GLN A 342 -24.46 -39.22 18.51
C GLN A 342 -26.00 -38.88 18.38
N ARG A 343 -26.64 -39.33 17.27
CA ARG A 343 -28.08 -39.70 17.00
C ARG A 343 -29.31 -38.77 17.30
N GLN A 344 -29.95 -38.32 16.19
CA GLN A 344 -31.24 -38.78 15.57
C GLN A 344 -32.66 -38.60 16.22
N LEU A 345 -33.67 -38.38 15.33
CA LEU A 345 -35.18 -38.44 15.44
C LEU A 345 -35.92 -37.10 15.72
N GLU A 346 -37.20 -36.86 15.33
CA GLU A 346 -37.99 -37.14 14.11
C GLU A 346 -39.38 -36.40 14.16
N LEU A 347 -40.10 -36.29 13.02
CA LEU A 347 -41.57 -36.11 12.84
C LEU A 347 -42.31 -34.73 12.97
N ALA A 348 -43.08 -34.43 11.91
CA ALA A 348 -44.48 -33.92 11.87
C ALA A 348 -44.84 -32.51 12.45
N SER A 349 -45.85 -31.74 11.98
CA SER A 349 -46.78 -31.84 10.82
C SER A 349 -47.64 -30.56 10.66
N GLY A 350 -47.98 -30.21 9.42
CA GLY A 350 -49.36 -29.82 9.04
C GLY A 350 -49.75 -28.31 9.00
N PRO A 351 -50.77 -27.90 8.21
CA PRO A 351 -50.81 -26.55 7.60
C PRO A 351 -52.15 -25.78 7.74
N SER A 352 -52.31 -24.68 6.95
CA SER A 352 -53.54 -23.86 6.71
C SER A 352 -53.75 -22.73 7.74
N TRP A 353 -54.25 -21.50 7.49
CA TRP A 353 -54.96 -20.79 6.39
C TRP A 353 -54.80 -19.25 6.63
N ALA A 354 -54.49 -18.38 5.68
CA ALA A 354 -55.35 -17.67 4.69
C ALA A 354 -56.32 -16.55 5.19
N LEU A 355 -56.01 -15.29 4.82
CA LEU A 355 -56.90 -14.15 4.48
C LEU A 355 -57.87 -13.54 5.53
N ASN A 356 -57.71 -12.23 5.81
CA ASN A 356 -58.52 -11.19 5.12
C ASN A 356 -58.06 -9.74 5.35
N GLN A 357 -58.41 -8.88 4.38
CA GLN A 357 -58.23 -7.41 4.40
C GLN A 357 -59.35 -6.70 5.20
N VAL A 358 -59.23 -5.38 5.46
CA VAL A 358 -60.23 -4.34 5.05
C VAL A 358 -59.89 -2.90 5.55
N ASN A 359 -59.94 -1.96 4.61
CA ASN A 359 -60.19 -0.50 4.66
C ASN A 359 -59.31 0.55 5.40
N GLN A 360 -58.76 1.42 4.55
CA GLN A 360 -58.41 2.86 4.67
C GLN A 360 -59.65 3.78 4.92
N PRO A 361 -59.57 5.10 5.29
CA PRO A 361 -58.89 6.12 4.45
C PRO A 361 -58.31 7.46 5.04
N SER A 362 -57.38 8.01 4.25
CA SER A 362 -57.11 9.44 3.90
C SER A 362 -56.78 10.53 4.94
N THR A 363 -55.56 11.09 4.83
CA THR A 363 -55.25 12.51 4.43
C THR A 363 -53.74 12.63 4.08
N THR A 364 -53.33 12.69 2.82
CA THR A 364 -53.08 13.88 1.96
C THR A 364 -51.68 14.54 2.08
N SER A 365 -50.78 14.09 1.19
CA SER A 365 -49.63 14.78 0.57
C SER A 365 -48.57 15.54 1.39
N LEU A 366 -47.32 15.07 1.28
CA LEU A 366 -46.27 15.76 0.51
C LEU A 366 -45.52 14.70 -0.34
N LYS A 367 -45.08 15.07 -1.55
CA LYS A 367 -44.36 14.17 -2.46
C LYS A 367 -42.88 14.57 -2.49
N GLU A 368 -42.02 13.76 -1.91
CA GLU A 368 -40.60 13.71 -2.29
C GLU A 368 -40.35 12.48 -3.16
N SER A 369 -39.60 12.68 -4.24
CA SER A 369 -39.27 11.65 -5.21
C SER A 369 -38.26 10.67 -4.62
N ALA A 370 -38.62 9.39 -4.56
CA ALA A 370 -37.72 8.33 -4.11
C ALA A 370 -36.42 8.32 -4.93
N VAL A 371 -35.31 8.65 -4.29
CA VAL A 371 -33.97 8.41 -4.83
C VAL A 371 -33.74 6.91 -4.77
N SER A 372 -33.57 6.30 -5.95
CA SER A 372 -33.20 4.90 -6.11
C SER A 372 -31.86 4.63 -5.42
N THR A 373 -31.88 3.91 -4.29
CA THR A 373 -30.68 3.41 -3.61
C THR A 373 -30.10 2.22 -4.38
N THR A 374 -29.45 2.52 -5.50
CA THR A 374 -28.60 1.57 -6.21
C THR A 374 -27.41 1.18 -5.34
N SER A 375 -27.29 -0.12 -5.08
CA SER A 375 -26.03 -0.76 -4.67
C SER A 375 -24.89 -0.26 -5.56
N LYS A 376 -23.82 0.30 -4.98
CA LYS A 376 -22.62 0.71 -5.72
C LYS A 376 -21.79 -0.52 -6.10
N SER A 377 -22.29 -1.25 -7.10
CA SER A 377 -21.67 -2.45 -7.66
C SER A 377 -20.60 -2.10 -8.71
N ALA A 378 -19.33 -2.34 -8.37
CA ALA A 378 -18.16 -2.18 -9.25
C ALA A 378 -17.97 -0.76 -9.84
N MET A 379 -16.85 -0.57 -10.54
CA MET A 379 -16.61 0.66 -11.31
C MET A 379 -17.24 0.51 -12.70
N GLU A 380 -18.04 1.50 -13.11
CA GLU A 380 -18.60 1.52 -14.46
C GLU A 380 -17.48 1.80 -15.48
N ARG A 381 -17.28 0.85 -16.41
CA ARG A 381 -16.38 1.00 -17.56
C ARG A 381 -17.17 1.51 -18.75
N GLU A 382 -16.71 2.62 -19.32
CA GLU A 382 -17.24 3.21 -20.54
C GLU A 382 -16.97 2.31 -21.77
N LYS A 383 -17.64 2.57 -22.90
CA LYS A 383 -17.58 1.69 -24.10
C LYS A 383 -16.15 1.49 -24.59
N ASP A 384 -15.84 0.27 -25.03
CA ASP A 384 -14.52 -0.04 -25.62
C ASP A 384 -14.23 0.88 -26.81
N THR A 385 -13.11 1.57 -26.70
CA THR A 385 -12.58 2.53 -27.67
C THR A 385 -11.73 1.87 -28.76
N GLY A 386 -11.37 0.60 -28.56
CA GLY A 386 -10.43 -0.14 -29.40
C GLY A 386 -8.98 0.37 -29.31
N ILE A 387 -8.66 1.31 -28.42
CA ILE A 387 -7.31 1.86 -28.22
C ILE A 387 -6.53 0.92 -27.29
N SER A 388 -5.45 0.35 -27.80
CA SER A 388 -4.45 -0.36 -27.01
C SER A 388 -3.44 0.61 -26.41
N VAL A 389 -3.14 0.42 -25.13
CA VAL A 389 -2.32 1.34 -24.32
C VAL A 389 -1.25 0.53 -23.58
N LEU A 390 0.02 0.90 -23.78
CA LEU A 390 1.15 0.34 -23.05
C LEU A 390 1.75 1.41 -22.12
N ILE A 391 1.74 1.17 -20.82
CA ILE A 391 2.24 2.10 -19.81
C ILE A 391 3.61 1.63 -19.34
N ALA A 392 4.64 2.45 -19.55
CA ALA A 392 5.98 2.21 -19.04
C ALA A 392 6.14 2.90 -17.68
N GLY A 393 6.11 2.13 -16.59
CA GLY A 393 6.25 2.59 -15.21
C GLY A 393 4.97 2.42 -14.38
N GLY A 394 5.04 1.62 -13.31
CA GLY A 394 3.98 1.42 -12.32
C GLY A 394 3.95 2.48 -11.22
N GLY A 395 4.41 3.70 -11.48
CA GLY A 395 4.38 4.82 -10.52
C GLY A 395 2.96 5.36 -10.27
N ILE A 396 2.83 6.38 -9.42
CA ILE A 396 1.54 7.03 -9.14
C ILE A 396 0.88 7.51 -10.44
N ALA A 397 1.65 8.15 -11.34
CA ALA A 397 1.17 8.58 -12.67
C ALA A 397 0.62 7.39 -13.49
N GLY A 398 1.44 6.34 -13.65
CA GLY A 398 1.13 5.19 -14.48
C GLY A 398 -0.04 4.35 -13.96
N LEU A 399 -0.12 4.11 -12.64
CA LEU A 399 -1.25 3.39 -12.04
C LEU A 399 -2.55 4.20 -12.13
N THR A 400 -2.50 5.50 -11.84
CA THR A 400 -3.67 6.40 -11.96
C THR A 400 -4.17 6.44 -13.39
N PHE A 401 -3.25 6.57 -14.36
CA PHE A 401 -3.59 6.53 -15.78
C PHE A 401 -4.12 5.16 -16.19
N ALA A 402 -3.58 4.06 -15.66
CA ALA A 402 -4.07 2.72 -15.99
C ALA A 402 -5.55 2.53 -15.56
N ILE A 403 -5.88 2.94 -14.34
CA ILE A 403 -7.25 2.87 -13.79
C ILE A 403 -8.20 3.74 -14.62
N GLU A 404 -7.81 4.99 -14.90
CA GLU A 404 -8.68 5.91 -15.63
C GLU A 404 -8.83 5.52 -17.10
N ALA A 405 -7.75 5.13 -17.76
CA ALA A 405 -7.78 4.64 -19.14
C ALA A 405 -8.65 3.38 -19.25
N TYR A 406 -8.57 2.45 -18.29
CA TYR A 406 -9.49 1.33 -18.21
C TYR A 406 -10.94 1.79 -18.07
N ARG A 407 -11.23 2.72 -17.14
CA ARG A 407 -12.57 3.29 -16.93
C ARG A 407 -13.12 3.95 -18.18
N LYS A 408 -12.28 4.66 -18.94
CA LYS A 408 -12.60 5.34 -20.20
C LYS A 408 -12.77 4.42 -21.41
N GLY A 409 -12.62 3.10 -21.22
CA GLY A 409 -12.82 2.11 -22.27
C GLY A 409 -11.58 1.82 -23.11
N HIS A 410 -10.37 2.13 -22.63
CA HIS A 410 -9.11 1.72 -23.27
C HIS A 410 -8.66 0.34 -22.81
N ASN A 411 -7.84 -0.32 -23.62
CA ASN A 411 -7.32 -1.66 -23.36
C ASN A 411 -5.86 -1.55 -22.91
N VAL A 412 -5.63 -1.73 -21.61
CA VAL A 412 -4.43 -1.25 -20.91
C VAL A 412 -3.56 -2.39 -20.39
N ARG A 413 -2.24 -2.25 -20.56
CA ARG A 413 -1.20 -3.04 -19.88
C ARG A 413 -0.09 -2.16 -19.31
N VAL A 414 0.47 -2.57 -18.18
CA VAL A 414 1.55 -1.86 -17.47
C VAL A 414 2.80 -2.72 -17.43
N ILE A 415 3.95 -2.13 -17.72
CA ILE A 415 5.27 -2.71 -17.45
C ILE A 415 5.99 -1.90 -16.37
N GLU A 416 6.65 -2.58 -15.43
CA GLU A 416 7.40 -1.98 -14.33
C GLU A 416 8.76 -2.66 -14.19
N LYS A 417 9.82 -1.86 -14.05
CA LYS A 417 11.21 -2.35 -13.97
C LYS A 417 11.56 -3.01 -12.63
N ARG A 418 10.84 -2.67 -11.56
CA ARG A 418 11.03 -3.27 -10.23
C ARG A 418 10.35 -4.62 -10.09
N PRO A 419 10.87 -5.51 -9.22
CA PRO A 419 10.14 -6.67 -8.73
C PRO A 419 8.82 -6.30 -8.05
N ARG A 420 7.85 -7.23 -8.07
CA ARG A 420 6.55 -7.06 -7.41
C ARG A 420 6.74 -6.88 -5.89
N GLY A 421 6.11 -5.85 -5.33
CA GLY A 421 6.09 -5.58 -3.89
C GLY A 421 7.15 -4.58 -3.40
N GLU A 422 8.12 -4.21 -4.23
CA GLU A 422 9.10 -3.17 -3.89
C GLU A 422 8.49 -1.76 -3.90
N THR A 423 8.00 -1.32 -2.73
CA THR A 423 7.43 0.01 -2.56
C THR A 423 8.14 0.77 -1.46
N PHE A 424 8.54 1.98 -1.80
CA PHE A 424 9.23 2.91 -0.91
C PHE A 424 8.70 4.32 -1.15
N GLY A 425 8.82 5.17 -0.13
CA GLY A 425 8.48 6.58 -0.20
C GLY A 425 7.72 7.06 1.02
N GLU A 426 7.95 8.33 1.31
CA GLU A 426 7.56 9.01 2.54
C GLU A 426 6.14 9.56 2.42
N MET A 427 5.73 10.43 3.35
CA MET A 427 4.46 11.12 3.22
C MET A 427 4.45 12.04 2.00
N ILE A 428 3.36 11.97 1.24
CA ILE A 428 3.00 12.90 0.17
C ILE A 428 1.61 13.44 0.43
N VAL A 429 1.27 14.57 -0.20
CA VAL A 429 -0.10 15.09 -0.23
C VAL A 429 -0.58 15.08 -1.67
N ILE A 430 -1.73 14.45 -1.91
CA ILE A 430 -2.51 14.64 -3.13
C ILE A 430 -3.58 15.69 -2.82
N THR A 431 -3.46 16.85 -3.44
CA THR A 431 -4.39 17.96 -3.21
C THR A 431 -5.74 17.72 -3.89
N THR A 432 -6.75 18.43 -3.40
CA THR A 432 -8.16 18.40 -3.83
C THR A 432 -8.43 18.14 -5.33
N PRO A 433 -7.84 18.84 -6.33
CA PRO A 433 -8.23 18.68 -7.74
C PRO A 433 -8.02 17.26 -8.28
N ALA A 434 -6.93 16.59 -7.86
CA ALA A 434 -6.64 15.21 -8.26
C ALA A 434 -7.56 14.16 -7.60
N LEU A 435 -8.44 14.58 -6.68
CA LEU A 435 -9.40 13.74 -5.96
C LEU A 435 -10.83 13.87 -6.50
N HIS A 436 -11.06 14.62 -7.60
CA HIS A 436 -12.36 14.69 -8.27
C HIS A 436 -12.68 13.40 -9.03
N THR A 437 -11.88 13.04 -10.04
CA THR A 437 -12.06 11.82 -10.84
C THR A 437 -12.11 10.53 -10.02
N PRO A 438 -11.26 10.30 -8.98
CA PRO A 438 -11.34 9.11 -8.14
C PRO A 438 -12.65 8.90 -7.37
N LYS A 439 -13.54 9.90 -7.27
CA LYS A 439 -14.90 9.70 -6.72
C LYS A 439 -15.78 8.83 -7.64
N LYS A 440 -15.40 8.69 -8.91
CA LYS A 440 -16.01 7.78 -9.92
C LYS A 440 -15.48 6.35 -9.80
N TRP A 441 -14.42 6.13 -8.99
CA TRP A 441 -13.78 4.83 -8.81
C TRP A 441 -14.36 4.14 -7.56
N ALA A 442 -15.25 3.16 -7.77
CA ALA A 442 -16.03 2.54 -6.69
C ALA A 442 -15.16 1.96 -5.55
N GLY A 443 -15.36 2.49 -4.33
CA GLY A 443 -14.65 2.07 -3.12
C GLY A 443 -13.19 2.57 -3.01
N PHE A 444 -12.67 3.29 -4.02
CA PHE A 444 -11.26 3.69 -4.03
C PHE A 444 -10.97 4.76 -2.99
N MET A 445 -11.80 5.81 -2.92
CA MET A 445 -11.59 6.90 -1.97
C MET A 445 -11.68 6.41 -0.53
N GLU A 446 -12.58 5.47 -0.24
CA GLU A 446 -12.74 4.83 1.06
C GLU A 446 -11.48 4.03 1.45
N ARG A 447 -10.92 3.23 0.53
CA ARG A 447 -9.63 2.53 0.74
C ARG A 447 -8.48 3.51 0.94
N ALA A 448 -8.38 4.55 0.11
CA ALA A 448 -7.30 5.53 0.18
C ALA A 448 -7.36 6.35 1.49
N ARG A 449 -8.56 6.76 1.93
CA ARG A 449 -8.77 7.49 3.19
C ARG A 449 -8.45 6.67 4.43
N LYS A 450 -8.67 5.34 4.40
CA LYS A 450 -8.34 4.44 5.51
C LYS A 450 -6.84 4.38 5.79
N GLU A 451 -6.01 4.56 4.76
CA GLU A 451 -4.54 4.57 4.85
C GLU A 451 -3.95 5.99 4.95
N ALA A 452 -4.79 7.03 4.94
CA ALA A 452 -4.39 8.42 5.00
C ALA A 452 -4.26 8.93 6.45
N VAL A 453 -3.46 9.96 6.63
CA VAL A 453 -3.40 10.74 7.88
C VAL A 453 -4.29 11.99 7.77
N ALA A 454 -4.52 12.68 8.89
CA ALA A 454 -5.18 13.98 8.87
C ALA A 454 -4.41 14.98 7.98
N PRO A 455 -5.06 15.62 6.98
CA PRO A 455 -4.41 16.56 6.08
C PRO A 455 -4.31 17.94 6.74
N VAL A 456 -3.56 18.01 7.83
CA VAL A 456 -3.31 19.22 8.62
C VAL A 456 -1.81 19.31 8.88
N VAL A 457 -1.23 20.48 8.63
CA VAL A 457 0.17 20.78 8.95
C VAL A 457 0.23 21.74 10.14
N THR A 458 0.88 21.32 11.23
CA THR A 458 1.30 22.25 12.30
C THR A 458 2.55 22.98 11.83
N MET A 459 2.50 24.30 11.74
CA MET A 459 3.67 25.10 11.36
C MET A 459 4.31 25.73 12.59
N LYS A 460 5.63 25.62 12.70
CA LYS A 460 6.45 26.24 13.74
C LYS A 460 7.59 27.04 13.11
N LYS A 461 8.08 28.03 13.85
CA LYS A 461 9.38 28.65 13.62
C LYS A 461 10.49 27.71 14.12
N PHE A 462 11.70 27.84 13.58
CA PHE A 462 12.89 27.06 13.97
C PHE A 462 13.22 27.04 15.48
N ASP A 463 12.72 28.01 16.25
CA ASP A 463 12.91 28.11 17.71
C ASP A 463 11.80 27.42 18.55
N GLY A 464 10.85 26.75 17.90
CA GLY A 464 9.72 26.08 18.54
C GLY A 464 8.47 26.93 18.72
N THR A 465 8.50 28.21 18.33
CA THR A 465 7.29 29.05 18.36
C THR A 465 6.23 28.53 17.40
N LEU A 466 5.05 28.18 17.93
CA LEU A 466 3.90 27.76 17.12
C LEU A 466 3.39 28.93 16.28
N ILE A 467 3.33 28.74 14.96
CA ILE A 467 2.73 29.69 14.01
C ILE A 467 1.23 29.42 13.89
N GLY A 468 0.86 28.14 13.74
CA GLY A 468 -0.54 27.73 13.58
C GLY A 468 -0.67 26.26 13.19
N SER A 469 -1.90 25.82 12.92
CA SER A 469 -2.18 24.52 12.30
C SER A 469 -3.19 24.72 11.19
N PHE A 470 -2.81 24.38 9.96
CA PHE A 470 -3.54 24.72 8.75
C PHE A 470 -4.06 23.47 8.05
N PRO A 471 -5.34 23.41 7.64
CA PRO A 471 -5.84 22.33 6.80
C PRO A 471 -5.21 22.45 5.41
N ILE A 472 -4.91 21.30 4.78
CA ILE A 472 -4.30 21.27 3.46
C ILE A 472 -5.38 21.05 2.39
N GLY A 473 -5.56 22.02 1.50
CA GLY A 473 -6.58 22.03 0.46
C GLY A 473 -7.98 22.42 0.97
N ASP A 474 -9.01 22.06 0.20
CA ASP A 474 -10.39 22.46 0.46
C ASP A 474 -10.97 21.77 1.73
N PRO A 475 -11.45 22.52 2.75
CA PRO A 475 -12.10 21.94 3.93
C PRO A 475 -13.32 21.07 3.62
N HIS A 476 -14.04 21.32 2.53
CA HIS A 476 -15.19 20.53 2.08
C HIS A 476 -14.79 19.32 1.22
N ASN A 477 -13.56 19.30 0.68
CA ASN A 477 -13.01 18.20 -0.10
C ASN A 477 -11.52 18.00 0.25
N PRO A 478 -11.22 17.52 1.47
CA PRO A 478 -9.89 17.60 2.08
C PRO A 478 -8.81 16.91 1.24
N SER A 479 -7.57 17.41 1.26
CA SER A 479 -6.46 16.74 0.59
C SER A 479 -6.21 15.34 1.17
N LEU A 480 -5.51 14.48 0.44
CA LEU A 480 -5.13 13.14 0.87
C LEU A 480 -3.64 13.15 1.26
N ALA A 481 -3.36 13.38 2.54
CA ALA A 481 -2.03 13.19 3.11
C ALA A 481 -1.82 11.70 3.40
N ILE A 482 -0.85 11.06 2.76
CA ILE A 482 -0.69 9.60 2.75
C ILE A 482 0.76 9.21 2.45
N TYR A 483 1.24 8.09 3.00
CA TYR A 483 2.55 7.54 2.62
C TYR A 483 2.51 7.09 1.15
N ARG A 484 3.52 7.46 0.37
CA ARG A 484 3.58 7.15 -1.07
C ARG A 484 3.49 5.63 -1.33
N SER A 485 4.11 4.80 -0.48
CA SER A 485 4.00 3.34 -0.53
C SER A 485 2.56 2.85 -0.35
N LYS A 486 1.80 3.46 0.58
CA LYS A 486 0.39 3.14 0.82
C LYS A 486 -0.51 3.56 -0.33
N LEU A 487 -0.37 4.79 -0.85
CA LEU A 487 -1.14 5.23 -2.02
C LEU A 487 -0.86 4.35 -3.24
N HIS A 488 0.41 4.02 -3.49
CA HIS A 488 0.81 3.11 -4.55
C HIS A 488 0.16 1.73 -4.40
N ASN A 489 0.15 1.15 -3.18
CA ASN A 489 -0.49 -0.14 -2.95
C ASN A 489 -2.00 -0.10 -3.18
N VAL A 490 -2.70 0.93 -2.69
CA VAL A 490 -4.14 1.10 -2.92
C VAL A 490 -4.46 1.25 -4.41
N LEU A 491 -3.65 2.01 -5.16
CA LEU A 491 -3.75 2.14 -6.62
C LEU A 491 -3.49 0.80 -7.34
N TYR A 492 -2.41 0.09 -6.99
CA TYR A 492 -2.03 -1.17 -7.61
C TYR A 492 -3.03 -2.30 -7.33
N GLU A 493 -3.50 -2.44 -6.09
CA GLU A 493 -4.53 -3.42 -5.71
C GLU A 493 -5.83 -3.13 -6.45
N TYR A 494 -6.23 -1.86 -6.54
CA TYR A 494 -7.44 -1.48 -7.28
C TYR A 494 -7.32 -1.73 -8.78
N ALA A 495 -6.21 -1.34 -9.41
CA ALA A 495 -5.93 -1.64 -10.81
C ALA A 495 -5.93 -3.16 -11.10
N SER A 496 -5.38 -3.95 -10.18
CA SER A 496 -5.38 -5.42 -10.27
C SER A 496 -6.79 -6.00 -10.13
N GLN A 497 -7.65 -5.43 -9.27
CA GLN A 497 -9.07 -5.82 -9.13
C GLN A 497 -9.89 -5.52 -10.38
N LEU A 498 -9.48 -4.56 -11.22
CA LEU A 498 -10.08 -4.27 -12.53
C LEU A 498 -9.60 -5.22 -13.63
N GLY A 499 -8.66 -6.13 -13.36
CA GLY A 499 -8.08 -7.04 -14.34
C GLY A 499 -7.03 -6.39 -15.26
N ILE A 500 -6.48 -5.23 -14.89
CA ILE A 500 -5.38 -4.61 -15.64
C ILE A 500 -4.14 -5.49 -15.52
N THR A 501 -3.46 -5.74 -16.64
CA THR A 501 -2.28 -6.61 -16.69
C THR A 501 -1.00 -5.88 -16.31
N PHE A 502 -0.13 -6.57 -15.56
CA PHE A 502 1.13 -6.04 -15.03
C PHE A 502 2.28 -7.00 -15.33
N GLU A 503 3.33 -6.50 -15.98
CA GLU A 503 4.61 -7.20 -16.14
C GLU A 503 5.69 -6.52 -15.27
N PHE A 504 6.16 -7.21 -14.24
CA PHE A 504 7.21 -6.74 -13.33
C PHE A 504 8.60 -7.17 -13.82
N SER A 505 9.65 -6.53 -13.30
CA SER A 505 11.05 -6.70 -13.73
C SER A 505 11.30 -6.35 -15.22
N ALA A 506 10.38 -5.63 -15.86
CA ALA A 506 10.42 -5.25 -17.26
C ALA A 506 11.09 -3.86 -17.43
N THR A 507 12.41 -3.85 -17.59
CA THR A 507 13.18 -2.60 -17.79
C THR A 507 13.09 -2.13 -19.23
N VAL A 508 12.55 -0.93 -19.47
CA VAL A 508 12.61 -0.26 -20.79
C VAL A 508 14.02 0.29 -21.05
N ALA A 509 14.61 -0.10 -22.18
CA ALA A 509 15.89 0.41 -22.66
C ALA A 509 15.71 1.56 -23.67
N GLU A 510 14.70 1.47 -24.55
CA GLU A 510 14.47 2.39 -25.67
C GLU A 510 12.96 2.60 -25.88
N PHE A 511 12.57 3.81 -26.31
CA PHE A 511 11.23 4.13 -26.81
C PHE A 511 11.32 4.41 -28.31
N PHE A 512 10.36 3.90 -29.10
CA PHE A 512 10.28 4.15 -30.53
C PHE A 512 8.84 4.44 -30.98
N GLU A 513 8.67 5.01 -32.17
CA GLU A 513 7.36 5.15 -32.81
C GLU A 513 7.38 4.72 -34.28
N THR A 514 6.19 4.45 -34.80
CA THR A 514 5.87 4.14 -36.18
C THR A 514 4.63 4.94 -36.58
N GLU A 515 4.25 4.95 -37.86
CA GLU A 515 3.07 5.68 -38.36
C GLU A 515 1.76 5.33 -37.58
N GLY A 516 1.57 4.05 -37.25
CA GLY A 516 0.38 3.55 -36.56
C GLY A 516 0.52 3.37 -35.04
N HIS A 517 1.73 3.12 -34.53
CA HIS A 517 1.93 2.58 -33.17
C HIS A 517 3.14 3.19 -32.46
N GLY A 518 3.05 3.29 -31.14
CA GLY A 518 4.19 3.50 -30.26
C GLY A 518 4.78 2.16 -29.83
N GLY A 519 6.03 2.15 -29.37
CA GLY A 519 6.63 0.96 -28.79
C GLY A 519 7.80 1.22 -27.86
N VAL A 520 8.23 0.14 -27.20
CA VAL A 520 9.41 0.08 -26.34
C VAL A 520 10.25 -1.14 -26.68
N VAL A 521 11.56 -1.01 -26.49
CA VAL A 521 12.49 -2.15 -26.43
C VAL A 521 12.83 -2.36 -24.96
N LEU A 522 12.63 -3.58 -24.47
CA LEU A 522 13.04 -3.99 -23.13
C LEU A 522 14.54 -4.34 -23.10
N ALA A 523 15.14 -4.33 -21.91
CA ALA A 523 16.54 -4.66 -21.70
C ALA A 523 16.89 -6.12 -22.08
N ASP A 524 15.91 -7.01 -22.14
CA ASP A 524 16.04 -8.39 -22.64
C ASP A 524 15.89 -8.52 -24.18
N GLY A 525 15.72 -7.40 -24.88
CA GLY A 525 15.55 -7.32 -26.33
C GLY A 525 14.11 -7.50 -26.84
N ARG A 526 13.14 -7.83 -25.99
CA ARG A 526 11.72 -7.90 -26.41
C ARG A 526 11.21 -6.54 -26.85
N ARG A 527 10.40 -6.54 -27.92
CA ARG A 527 9.73 -5.34 -28.44
C ARG A 527 8.24 -5.41 -28.15
N LEU A 528 7.71 -4.38 -27.49
CA LEU A 528 6.29 -4.25 -27.18
C LEU A 528 5.73 -3.01 -27.87
N THR A 529 4.54 -3.12 -28.46
CA THR A 529 3.84 -2.03 -29.17
C THR A 529 2.42 -1.83 -28.67
N ALA A 530 1.84 -0.67 -28.99
CA ALA A 530 0.46 -0.29 -28.72
C ALA A 530 0.04 0.89 -29.63
N ASP A 531 -1.25 1.20 -29.74
CA ASP A 531 -1.72 2.41 -30.45
C ASP A 531 -1.11 3.69 -29.84
N VAL A 532 -0.86 3.66 -28.52
CA VAL A 532 -0.09 4.67 -27.75
C VAL A 532 0.75 4.02 -26.65
N VAL A 533 1.97 4.52 -26.45
CA VAL A 533 2.80 4.25 -25.27
C VAL A 533 2.80 5.47 -24.35
N VAL A 534 2.63 5.24 -23.06
CA VAL A 534 2.69 6.30 -22.04
C VAL A 534 3.92 6.09 -21.16
N ALA A 535 4.86 7.04 -21.26
CA ALA A 535 6.06 7.09 -20.45
C ALA A 535 5.74 7.71 -19.08
N ALA A 536 5.61 6.84 -18.08
CA ALA A 536 5.37 7.14 -16.67
C ALA A 536 6.52 6.63 -15.78
N ASP A 537 7.71 6.43 -16.37
CA ASP A 537 8.92 5.85 -15.77
C ASP A 537 9.76 6.87 -14.98
N GLY A 538 9.23 8.08 -14.82
CA GLY A 538 9.69 9.15 -13.93
C GLY A 538 10.96 9.85 -14.40
N VAL A 539 11.62 10.58 -13.48
CA VAL A 539 12.81 11.40 -13.73
C VAL A 539 13.93 10.71 -14.52
N GLY A 540 14.08 9.39 -14.37
CA GLY A 540 15.08 8.57 -15.07
C GLY A 540 14.72 8.19 -16.50
N THR A 541 13.60 8.69 -17.03
CA THR A 541 13.01 8.24 -18.30
C THR A 541 13.96 8.35 -19.50
N LYS A 542 13.85 7.37 -20.39
CA LYS A 542 14.56 7.30 -21.69
C LYS A 542 13.75 7.90 -22.85
N SER A 543 12.47 8.19 -22.65
CA SER A 543 11.56 8.70 -23.69
C SER A 543 11.98 10.06 -24.29
N TRP A 544 12.74 10.89 -23.56
CA TRP A 544 13.22 12.19 -24.03
C TRP A 544 14.00 12.11 -25.34
N ALA A 545 14.74 11.02 -25.57
CA ALA A 545 15.48 10.81 -26.82
C ALA A 545 14.57 10.75 -28.05
N LEU A 546 13.34 10.23 -27.89
CA LEU A 546 12.33 10.19 -28.95
C LEU A 546 11.49 11.47 -29.01
N VAL A 547 11.18 12.06 -27.85
CA VAL A 547 10.25 13.19 -27.75
C VAL A 547 10.91 14.51 -28.16
N VAL A 548 12.14 14.79 -27.70
CA VAL A 548 12.89 16.04 -27.97
C VAL A 548 14.32 15.83 -28.49
N GLY A 549 14.76 14.59 -28.70
CA GLY A 549 16.11 14.26 -29.16
C GLY A 549 17.16 14.28 -28.03
N THR A 550 17.33 15.41 -27.36
CA THR A 550 18.30 15.56 -26.26
C THR A 550 17.60 15.89 -24.96
N LYS A 551 17.97 15.21 -23.88
CA LYS A 551 17.48 15.53 -22.54
C LYS A 551 18.26 16.70 -21.95
N ASP A 552 17.53 17.74 -21.54
CA ASP A 552 18.12 18.88 -20.83
C ASP A 552 18.89 18.39 -19.59
N ALA A 553 20.09 18.93 -19.43
CA ALA A 553 20.91 18.65 -18.27
C ALA A 553 20.18 19.13 -17.00
N PRO A 554 20.17 18.32 -15.91
CA PRO A 554 19.68 18.79 -14.62
C PRO A 554 20.49 20.02 -14.16
N ILE A 555 19.79 21.07 -13.75
CA ILE A 555 20.35 22.28 -13.17
C ILE A 555 20.25 22.12 -11.64
N SER A 556 21.36 22.24 -10.90
CA SER A 556 21.28 22.26 -9.44
C SER A 556 20.50 23.48 -8.98
N SER A 557 19.58 23.31 -8.04
CA SER A 557 18.87 24.44 -7.43
C SER A 557 19.71 25.17 -6.36
N GLY A 558 20.90 24.65 -6.00
CA GLY A 558 21.69 25.12 -4.86
C GLY A 558 21.19 24.61 -3.50
N PHE A 559 20.27 23.63 -3.49
CA PHE A 559 19.68 23.03 -2.29
C PHE A 559 19.77 21.51 -2.32
N VAL A 560 19.84 20.93 -1.12
CA VAL A 560 19.81 19.49 -0.86
C VAL A 560 18.58 19.16 -0.02
N LEU A 561 17.98 18.01 -0.28
CA LEU A 561 16.97 17.38 0.55
C LEU A 561 17.57 16.16 1.25
N TYR A 562 17.82 16.29 2.55
CA TYR A 562 18.07 15.15 3.43
C TYR A 562 16.74 14.56 3.87
N ARG A 563 16.55 13.26 3.67
CA ARG A 563 15.29 12.60 4.01
C ARG A 563 15.46 11.19 4.53
N VAL A 564 14.54 10.76 5.38
CA VAL A 564 14.51 9.41 5.95
C VAL A 564 13.11 9.08 6.48
N THR A 565 12.74 7.80 6.40
CA THR A 565 11.61 7.22 7.14
C THR A 565 12.10 6.02 7.95
N PHE A 566 11.75 5.96 9.23
CA PHE A 566 12.18 4.89 10.14
C PHE A 566 11.10 4.59 11.21
N PRO A 567 11.18 3.44 11.91
CA PRO A 567 10.18 3.09 12.92
C PRO A 567 10.07 4.14 14.03
N VAL A 568 8.84 4.50 14.40
CA VAL A 568 8.59 5.55 15.41
C VAL A 568 8.90 5.12 16.84
N ALA A 569 8.81 3.82 17.15
CA ALA A 569 8.91 3.33 18.52
C ALA A 569 10.28 3.63 19.19
N PRO A 570 11.45 3.39 18.55
CA PRO A 570 12.74 3.81 19.10
C PRO A 570 12.87 5.33 19.27
N ALA A 571 12.30 6.13 18.35
CA ALA A 571 12.32 7.59 18.47
C ALA A 571 11.57 8.09 19.72
N LEU A 572 10.49 7.40 20.10
CA LEU A 572 9.69 7.72 21.30
C LEU A 572 10.37 7.29 22.62
N GLU A 573 11.53 6.62 22.59
CA GLU A 573 12.35 6.42 23.79
C GLU A 573 13.02 7.74 24.23
N ASN A 574 13.18 8.70 23.32
CA ASN A 574 13.67 10.03 23.63
C ASN A 574 12.55 10.89 24.25
N PRO A 575 12.72 11.44 25.47
CA PRO A 575 11.65 12.16 26.17
C PRO A 575 11.25 13.49 25.51
N ILE A 576 12.13 14.11 24.72
CA ILE A 576 11.82 15.35 23.99
C ILE A 576 10.90 15.04 22.80
N ILE A 577 11.25 13.99 22.04
CA ILE A 577 10.44 13.50 20.91
C ILE A 577 9.08 12.99 21.41
N ALA A 578 9.08 12.19 22.47
CA ALA A 578 7.87 11.64 23.06
C ALA A 578 6.88 12.72 23.50
N LYS A 579 7.38 13.81 24.11
CA LYS A 579 6.56 14.93 24.60
C LYS A 579 5.93 15.74 23.47
N GLU A 580 6.66 16.07 22.40
CA GLU A 580 6.09 16.82 21.27
C GLU A 580 5.05 16.00 20.48
N LEU A 581 5.17 14.67 20.51
CA LEU A 581 4.30 13.73 19.81
C LEU A 581 3.22 13.11 20.72
N GLU A 582 3.11 13.54 21.98
CA GLU A 582 2.19 13.01 22.98
C GLU A 582 0.72 13.22 22.55
N GLY A 583 -0.10 12.18 22.70
CA GLY A 583 -1.52 12.21 22.32
C GLY A 583 -1.80 12.13 20.81
N PHE A 584 -0.79 12.25 19.95
CA PHE A 584 -0.97 12.23 18.49
C PHE A 584 -0.72 10.85 17.89
N LYS A 585 -1.80 10.24 17.37
CA LYS A 585 -1.71 9.04 16.52
C LYS A 585 -0.88 9.35 15.26
N ASP A 586 -1.31 10.37 14.51
CA ASP A 586 -0.68 10.85 13.29
C ASP A 586 -0.49 12.38 13.41
N ARG A 587 0.61 12.94 12.89
CA ARG A 587 0.84 14.40 12.91
C ARG A 587 1.85 14.82 11.84
N GLY A 588 1.54 15.89 11.11
CA GLY A 588 2.46 16.57 10.18
C GLY A 588 2.92 17.91 10.75
N PHE A 589 4.21 18.21 10.63
CA PHE A 589 4.82 19.46 11.02
C PHE A 589 5.61 20.08 9.87
N LEU A 590 5.72 21.41 9.86
CA LEU A 590 6.72 22.14 9.10
C LEU A 590 7.41 23.16 10.02
N HIS A 591 8.72 23.05 10.14
CA HIS A 591 9.58 23.98 10.87
C HIS A 591 10.30 24.85 9.85
N ALA A 592 10.03 26.16 9.85
CA ALA A 592 10.61 27.12 8.92
C ALA A 592 11.69 27.97 9.62
N GLY A 593 12.79 28.25 8.91
CA GLY A 593 13.93 28.98 9.46
C GLY A 593 14.89 29.53 8.40
N PRO A 594 15.90 30.32 8.81
CA PRO A 594 16.83 30.95 7.90
C PRO A 594 17.53 29.93 6.99
N GLY A 595 17.26 29.98 5.68
CA GLY A 595 17.92 29.13 4.67
C GLY A 595 17.57 27.63 4.70
N ALA A 596 16.65 27.19 5.57
CA ALA A 596 16.26 25.79 5.68
C ALA A 596 14.81 25.60 6.17
N HIS A 597 14.22 24.43 5.89
CA HIS A 597 12.99 23.97 6.54
C HIS A 597 12.99 22.46 6.75
N VAL A 598 12.31 22.01 7.80
CA VAL A 598 12.13 20.58 8.13
C VAL A 598 10.65 20.24 8.14
N VAL A 599 10.23 19.35 7.24
CA VAL A 599 8.92 18.69 7.32
C VAL A 599 9.07 17.40 8.11
N THR A 600 8.26 17.21 9.14
CA THR A 600 8.25 15.98 9.96
C THR A 600 6.87 15.36 9.91
N CYS A 601 6.77 14.05 9.65
CA CYS A 601 5.49 13.35 9.66
C CYS A 601 5.55 12.07 10.52
N LYS A 602 4.57 11.92 11.41
CA LYS A 602 4.36 10.77 12.28
C LYS A 602 3.14 9.97 11.84
N SER A 603 3.23 8.65 11.97
CA SER A 603 2.10 7.71 12.02
C SER A 603 2.16 6.86 13.31
N GLU A 604 1.32 5.82 13.40
CA GLU A 604 1.41 4.78 14.45
C GLU A 604 2.70 3.94 14.41
N LYS A 605 3.32 3.77 13.24
CA LYS A 605 4.42 2.81 13.03
C LYS A 605 5.74 3.47 12.64
N ASP A 606 5.65 4.53 11.85
CA ASP A 606 6.78 5.14 11.18
C ASP A 606 6.80 6.66 11.44
N ILE A 607 8.00 7.22 11.51
CA ILE A 607 8.26 8.66 11.51
C ILE A 607 9.22 8.99 10.36
N CYS A 608 9.02 10.14 9.72
CA CYS A 608 9.91 10.65 8.70
C CYS A 608 10.24 12.11 8.94
N TRP A 609 11.42 12.53 8.48
CA TRP A 609 11.78 13.94 8.39
C TRP A 609 12.44 14.24 7.04
N LEU A 610 12.17 15.43 6.54
CA LEU A 610 12.60 15.96 5.25
C LEU A 610 13.18 17.35 5.49
N LEU A 611 14.50 17.47 5.56
CA LEU A 611 15.24 18.73 5.70
C LEU A 611 15.67 19.22 4.32
N THR A 612 15.12 20.34 3.89
CA THR A 612 15.64 21.08 2.73
C THR A 612 16.50 22.24 3.22
N CYS A 613 17.77 22.27 2.82
CA CYS A 613 18.71 23.36 3.15
C CYS A 613 19.62 23.67 1.95
N ARG A 614 20.38 24.77 2.03
CA ARG A 614 21.41 25.05 1.01
C ARG A 614 22.45 23.92 0.94
N GLU A 615 23.01 23.74 -0.25
CA GLU A 615 24.03 22.74 -0.52
C GLU A 615 25.44 23.31 -0.31
N ASP A 616 26.21 22.68 0.59
CA ASP A 616 27.60 23.05 0.95
C ASP A 616 28.68 22.45 -0.01
N SER A 617 28.31 21.88 -1.17
CA SER A 617 29.26 21.14 -2.03
C SER A 617 29.02 21.28 -3.54
N ASP A 618 30.09 21.49 -4.31
CA ASP A 618 30.06 21.72 -5.77
C ASP A 618 29.82 20.46 -6.65
N ASP A 619 29.74 19.25 -6.07
CA ASP A 619 29.56 18.00 -6.83
C ASP A 619 28.16 17.93 -7.48
N ALA A 620 28.05 17.80 -8.80
CA ALA A 620 26.76 17.86 -9.53
C ALA A 620 26.09 16.50 -9.83
N GLU A 621 26.36 15.43 -9.06
CA GLU A 621 25.83 14.08 -9.37
C GLU A 621 24.42 13.80 -8.79
N GLU A 622 23.45 13.53 -9.68
CA GLU A 622 22.05 13.19 -9.37
C GLU A 622 21.90 11.70 -8.94
N ASN A 623 22.28 11.36 -7.70
CA ASN A 623 22.20 9.98 -7.16
C ASN A 623 21.09 9.79 -6.10
N TRP A 624 20.06 9.02 -6.49
CA TRP A 624 18.81 8.82 -5.74
C TRP A 624 18.88 7.83 -4.57
N VAL A 625 19.97 7.09 -4.43
CA VAL A 625 20.13 6.00 -3.43
C VAL A 625 21.36 6.23 -2.54
N LYS A 626 22.02 7.39 -2.68
CA LYS A 626 23.17 7.76 -1.87
C LYS A 626 22.73 7.99 -0.42
N THR A 627 23.23 7.17 0.50
CA THR A 627 23.05 7.41 1.94
C THR A 627 24.17 8.27 2.50
N THR A 628 23.91 8.93 3.62
CA THR A 628 24.87 9.77 4.35
C THR A 628 24.66 9.68 5.86
N SER A 629 25.56 10.28 6.65
CA SER A 629 25.40 10.44 8.09
C SER A 629 24.51 11.64 8.42
N THR A 630 24.01 11.68 9.65
CA THR A 630 23.18 12.79 10.16
C THR A 630 23.97 14.08 10.35
N ASP A 631 25.31 14.05 10.35
CA ASP A 631 26.19 15.19 10.68
C ASP A 631 25.90 16.44 9.85
N LYS A 632 25.69 16.28 8.53
CA LYS A 632 25.35 17.40 7.63
C LYS A 632 23.99 18.01 7.96
N ALA A 633 23.00 17.15 8.27
CA ALA A 633 21.66 17.59 8.64
C ALA A 633 21.68 18.33 9.99
N LEU A 634 22.41 17.80 10.99
CA LEU A 634 22.61 18.42 12.30
C LEU A 634 23.29 19.79 12.18
N LYS A 635 24.34 19.92 11.37
CA LYS A 635 24.99 21.22 11.09
C LYS A 635 24.02 22.22 10.48
N ALA A 636 23.16 21.79 9.54
CA ALA A 636 22.19 22.66 8.87
C ALA A 636 21.02 23.11 9.78
N VAL A 637 20.82 22.47 10.94
CA VAL A 637 19.83 22.86 11.96
C VAL A 637 20.47 23.33 13.27
N GLU A 638 21.74 23.76 13.25
CA GLU A 638 22.42 24.26 14.45
C GLU A 638 21.63 25.44 15.07
N GLY A 639 21.33 25.35 16.37
CA GLY A 639 20.54 26.36 17.09
C GLY A 639 19.02 26.26 16.91
N TRP A 640 18.50 25.26 16.19
CA TRP A 640 17.06 24.97 16.10
C TRP A 640 16.54 24.32 17.40
N GLU A 641 15.21 24.24 17.53
CA GLU A 641 14.56 23.69 18.73
C GLU A 641 15.01 22.24 19.03
N PRO A 642 15.09 21.83 20.31
CA PRO A 642 15.58 20.50 20.68
C PRO A 642 14.86 19.34 20.01
N PHE A 643 13.56 19.48 19.70
CA PHE A 643 12.79 18.43 19.01
C PHE A 643 13.42 18.03 17.67
N ILE A 644 13.89 19.00 16.87
CA ILE A 644 14.44 18.73 15.53
C ILE A 644 15.81 18.06 15.63
N THR A 645 16.68 18.59 16.49
CA THR A 645 18.02 18.04 16.73
C THR A 645 17.95 16.61 17.28
N GLU A 646 17.09 16.36 18.26
CA GLU A 646 16.91 15.03 18.84
C GLU A 646 16.28 14.05 17.85
N LEU A 647 15.32 14.49 17.02
CA LEU A 647 14.72 13.65 15.99
C LEU A 647 15.75 13.23 14.91
N ILE A 648 16.64 14.14 14.51
CA ILE A 648 17.73 13.80 13.60
C ILE A 648 18.72 12.83 14.28
N ASN A 649 19.08 13.05 15.54
CA ASN A 649 19.92 12.14 16.34
C ASN A 649 19.31 10.73 16.50
N ALA A 650 17.98 10.62 16.58
CA ALA A 650 17.28 9.34 16.68
C ALA A 650 17.23 8.53 15.37
N THR A 651 17.77 9.08 14.27
CA THR A 651 17.77 8.42 12.96
C THR A 651 18.75 7.24 12.94
N PRO A 652 18.36 6.04 12.44
CA PRO A 652 19.28 4.92 12.31
C PRO A 652 20.49 5.23 11.40
N GLU A 653 21.69 4.81 11.81
CA GLU A 653 22.93 5.12 11.11
C GLU A 653 22.89 4.75 9.62
N ASN A 654 23.40 5.67 8.78
CA ASN A 654 23.53 5.50 7.32
C ASN A 654 22.19 5.21 6.58
N THR A 655 21.06 5.68 7.11
CA THR A 655 19.74 5.59 6.45
C THR A 655 19.24 6.90 5.84
N VAL A 656 19.83 8.04 6.18
CA VAL A 656 19.51 9.34 5.56
C VAL A 656 19.91 9.33 4.09
N LEU A 657 18.98 9.65 3.19
CA LEU A 657 19.27 9.85 1.78
C LEU A 657 19.74 11.29 1.53
N ASP A 658 20.87 11.43 0.83
CA ASP A 658 21.49 12.68 0.38
C ASP A 658 21.01 12.99 -1.06
N TRP A 659 19.88 13.71 -1.20
CA TRP A 659 19.28 13.98 -2.51
C TRP A 659 19.43 15.45 -2.90
N LYS A 660 20.39 15.73 -3.79
CA LYS A 660 20.58 17.04 -4.44
C LYS A 660 19.33 17.42 -5.23
N LEU A 661 18.76 18.59 -4.95
CA LEU A 661 17.53 19.05 -5.60
C LEU A 661 17.85 19.61 -6.99
N MET A 662 17.91 18.68 -7.95
CA MET A 662 18.06 18.99 -9.36
C MET A 662 16.72 19.39 -9.98
N TRP A 663 16.74 20.47 -10.75
CA TRP A 663 15.59 20.99 -11.48
C TRP A 663 15.85 21.00 -12.98
N ARG A 664 14.82 21.21 -13.80
CA ARG A 664 14.87 21.25 -15.26
C ARG A 664 13.91 22.33 -15.73
N ASN A 665 14.23 22.99 -16.84
CA ASN A 665 13.34 24.01 -17.41
C ASN A 665 11.99 23.38 -17.79
N PRO A 666 10.87 24.11 -17.71
CA PRO A 666 9.58 23.64 -18.22
C PRO A 666 9.69 23.30 -19.70
N GLN A 667 9.53 22.03 -20.00
CA GLN A 667 9.67 21.50 -21.34
C GLN A 667 8.27 21.43 -21.98
N PRO A 668 8.02 22.07 -23.14
CA PRO A 668 6.66 22.29 -23.67
C PRO A 668 6.08 21.13 -24.49
N GLN A 669 6.87 20.12 -24.85
CA GLN A 669 6.50 19.06 -25.80
C GLN A 669 6.70 17.68 -25.16
N TRP A 670 5.63 17.09 -24.63
CA TRP A 670 5.62 15.78 -23.94
C TRP A 670 5.27 14.63 -24.88
N ALA A 671 4.68 14.93 -26.04
CA ALA A 671 4.33 13.98 -27.08
C ALA A 671 5.43 13.90 -28.16
N SER A 672 5.74 12.68 -28.60
CA SER A 672 6.64 12.42 -29.73
C SER A 672 6.12 13.03 -31.03
N SER A 673 6.98 13.07 -32.06
CA SER A 673 6.66 13.69 -33.36
C SER A 673 5.39 13.11 -33.99
N GLY A 674 5.27 11.77 -34.00
CA GLY A 674 4.10 11.01 -34.42
C GLY A 674 2.98 10.97 -33.38
N GLY A 675 3.18 11.49 -32.17
CA GLY A 675 2.18 11.48 -31.09
C GLY A 675 1.80 10.08 -30.61
N ARG A 676 2.70 9.11 -30.78
CA ARG A 676 2.48 7.70 -30.39
C ARG A 676 3.17 7.34 -29.07
N VAL A 677 4.08 8.18 -28.60
CA VAL A 677 4.67 8.11 -27.26
C VAL A 677 4.40 9.44 -26.55
N VAL A 678 3.91 9.41 -25.32
CA VAL A 678 3.63 10.61 -24.53
C VAL A 678 4.10 10.46 -23.09
N GLN A 679 4.70 11.51 -22.54
CA GLN A 679 5.20 11.56 -21.17
C GLN A 679 4.13 12.11 -20.21
N ILE A 680 4.07 11.58 -18.99
CA ILE A 680 3.22 12.10 -17.89
C ILE A 680 3.98 12.10 -16.55
N GLY A 681 3.56 12.95 -15.61
CA GLY A 681 4.23 13.12 -14.31
C GLY A 681 5.72 13.46 -14.44
N ASP A 682 6.55 12.99 -13.50
CA ASP A 682 8.00 13.21 -13.45
C ASP A 682 8.79 12.86 -14.74
N ALA A 683 8.21 12.09 -15.67
CA ALA A 683 8.81 11.83 -16.98
C ALA A 683 8.73 13.05 -17.91
N ALA A 684 7.68 13.87 -17.78
CA ALA A 684 7.47 15.13 -18.50
C ALA A 684 7.93 16.35 -17.68
N HIS A 685 7.60 16.38 -16.38
CA HIS A 685 7.75 17.56 -15.52
C HIS A 685 8.20 17.19 -14.10
N PRO A 686 9.51 17.10 -13.82
CA PRO A 686 9.99 16.90 -12.46
C PRO A 686 9.71 18.12 -11.58
N PHE A 687 9.26 17.89 -10.35
CA PHE A 687 8.94 18.93 -9.36
C PHE A 687 10.00 19.03 -8.25
N LEU A 688 10.20 20.25 -7.74
CA LEU A 688 10.80 20.42 -6.41
C LEU A 688 9.79 19.94 -5.34
N PRO A 689 10.21 19.21 -4.29
CA PRO A 689 9.31 18.72 -3.25
C PRO A 689 8.47 19.83 -2.57
N THR A 690 9.04 21.04 -2.46
CA THR A 690 8.40 22.25 -1.91
C THR A 690 7.17 22.72 -2.68
N SER A 691 6.94 22.25 -3.92
CA SER A 691 5.74 22.59 -4.69
C SER A 691 4.46 21.96 -4.15
N ALA A 692 4.57 20.93 -3.30
CA ALA A 692 3.45 20.15 -2.74
C ALA A 692 2.45 19.58 -3.78
N SER A 693 2.82 19.55 -5.06
CA SER A 693 1.89 19.35 -6.19
C SER A 693 2.30 18.28 -7.20
N GLY A 694 3.52 17.71 -7.13
CA GLY A 694 4.00 16.75 -8.15
C GLY A 694 3.11 15.51 -8.26
N GLY A 695 2.71 14.93 -7.12
CA GLY A 695 1.77 13.80 -7.10
C GLY A 695 0.38 14.17 -7.64
N THR A 696 -0.14 15.36 -7.29
CA THR A 696 -1.38 15.90 -7.84
C THR A 696 -1.30 16.04 -9.36
N MET A 697 -0.25 16.69 -9.88
CA MET A 697 -0.11 16.97 -11.31
C MET A 697 0.05 15.69 -12.13
N ALA A 698 0.80 14.71 -11.63
CA ALA A 698 0.89 13.37 -12.20
C ALA A 698 -0.47 12.64 -12.28
N MET A 699 -1.39 12.91 -11.35
CA MET A 699 -2.76 12.37 -11.37
C MET A 699 -3.68 13.18 -12.28
N GLU A 700 -3.59 14.51 -12.28
CA GLU A 700 -4.32 15.36 -13.23
C GLU A 700 -3.97 15.04 -14.69
N ASP A 701 -2.70 14.70 -14.98
CA ASP A 701 -2.28 14.27 -16.31
C ASP A 701 -2.97 12.99 -16.75
N ALA A 702 -3.03 12.00 -15.86
CA ALA A 702 -3.68 10.72 -16.11
C ALA A 702 -5.15 10.91 -16.53
N TYR A 703 -5.87 11.79 -15.84
CA TYR A 703 -7.27 12.08 -16.15
C TYR A 703 -7.44 12.83 -17.47
N SER A 704 -6.58 13.84 -17.71
CA SER A 704 -6.58 14.59 -18.96
C SER A 704 -6.24 13.69 -20.16
N LEU A 705 -5.20 12.87 -20.08
CA LEU A 705 -4.75 12.04 -21.20
C LEU A 705 -5.77 10.97 -21.57
N ALA A 706 -6.33 10.25 -20.58
CA ALA A 706 -7.36 9.24 -20.82
C ALA A 706 -8.63 9.86 -21.45
N THR A 707 -9.00 11.06 -20.99
CA THR A 707 -10.14 11.80 -21.55
C THR A 707 -9.88 12.26 -22.98
N CYS A 708 -8.69 12.82 -23.28
CA CYS A 708 -8.31 13.20 -24.63
C CYS A 708 -8.30 11.99 -25.59
N LEU A 709 -7.75 10.84 -25.15
CA LEU A 709 -7.73 9.60 -25.95
C LEU A 709 -9.15 9.08 -26.23
N GLN A 710 -10.05 9.15 -25.25
CA GLN A 710 -11.45 8.79 -25.42
C GLN A 710 -12.16 9.68 -26.45
N ILE A 711 -12.07 11.01 -26.31
CA ILE A 711 -12.78 11.96 -27.20
C ILE A 711 -12.26 11.85 -28.64
N ALA A 712 -10.94 11.70 -28.81
CA ALA A 712 -10.31 11.55 -30.12
C ALA A 712 -10.70 10.25 -30.84
N GLY A 713 -10.85 9.16 -30.09
CA GLY A 713 -10.97 7.81 -30.64
C GLY A 713 -9.70 7.30 -31.32
N LYS A 714 -9.70 6.02 -31.70
CA LYS A 714 -8.52 5.27 -32.17
C LYS A 714 -7.78 5.93 -33.35
N ASN A 715 -8.50 6.58 -34.26
CA ASN A 715 -7.91 7.18 -35.46
C ASN A 715 -7.18 8.51 -35.20
N HIS A 716 -7.37 9.13 -34.03
CA HIS A 716 -6.83 10.46 -33.72
C HIS A 716 -5.96 10.50 -32.45
N VAL A 717 -5.43 9.35 -32.02
CA VAL A 717 -4.49 9.23 -30.89
C VAL A 717 -3.33 10.24 -30.93
N SER A 718 -2.73 10.47 -32.10
CA SER A 718 -1.65 11.46 -32.28
C SER A 718 -2.06 12.90 -31.92
N LEU A 719 -3.32 13.25 -32.21
CA LEU A 719 -3.89 14.53 -31.84
C LEU A 719 -4.24 14.55 -30.35
N ALA A 720 -4.78 13.46 -29.81
CA ALA A 720 -5.12 13.33 -28.40
C ALA A 720 -3.93 13.60 -27.47
N THR A 721 -2.77 13.02 -27.75
CA THR A 721 -1.55 13.22 -26.94
C THR A 721 -1.06 14.68 -27.00
N LYS A 722 -1.21 15.34 -28.15
CA LYS A 722 -0.81 16.73 -28.37
C LYS A 722 -1.79 17.72 -27.74
N VAL A 723 -3.10 17.45 -27.80
CA VAL A 723 -4.13 18.20 -27.07
C VAL A 723 -3.92 18.09 -25.57
N HIS A 724 -3.74 16.87 -25.04
CA HIS A 724 -3.38 16.65 -23.63
C HIS A 724 -2.17 17.49 -23.20
N ASN A 725 -1.05 17.41 -23.94
CA ASN A 725 0.14 18.20 -23.67
C ASN A 725 -0.15 19.71 -23.63
N HIS A 726 -0.93 20.25 -24.58
CA HIS A 726 -1.22 21.68 -24.65
C HIS A 726 -2.16 22.15 -23.53
N LEU A 727 -3.16 21.34 -23.14
CA LEU A 727 -4.06 21.63 -22.02
C LEU A 727 -3.38 21.58 -20.64
N ARG A 728 -2.22 20.93 -20.54
CA ARG A 728 -1.53 20.64 -19.28
C ARG A 728 -0.29 21.50 -19.04
N PHE A 729 0.48 21.81 -20.09
CA PHE A 729 1.82 22.39 -19.96
C PHE A 729 1.86 23.68 -19.12
N GLU A 730 1.03 24.68 -19.45
CA GLU A 730 1.07 25.98 -18.76
C GLU A 730 0.67 25.85 -17.29
N ARG A 731 -0.37 25.06 -17.00
CA ARG A 731 -0.83 24.78 -15.62
C ARG A 731 0.25 24.09 -14.80
N VAL A 732 0.87 23.05 -15.35
CA VAL A 732 1.97 22.32 -14.71
C VAL A 732 3.19 23.21 -14.49
N SER A 733 3.55 24.03 -15.48
CA SER A 733 4.67 24.98 -15.37
C SER A 733 4.42 26.03 -14.26
N CYS A 734 3.20 26.56 -14.13
CA CYS A 734 2.84 27.43 -13.00
C CYS A 734 2.96 26.68 -11.66
N ALA A 735 2.53 25.41 -11.58
CA ALA A 735 2.67 24.60 -10.38
C ALA A 735 4.14 24.27 -10.04
N GLN A 736 5.01 24.04 -11.03
CA GLN A 736 6.45 23.87 -10.81
C GLN A 736 7.05 25.14 -10.19
N LYS A 737 6.67 26.32 -10.70
CA LYS A 737 7.12 27.63 -10.20
C LYS A 737 6.73 27.88 -8.73
N MET A 738 5.61 27.34 -8.26
CA MET A 738 5.22 27.41 -6.84
C MET A 738 6.24 26.74 -5.90
N GLY A 739 7.00 25.74 -6.35
CA GLY A 739 8.04 25.11 -5.53
C GLY A 739 9.16 26.06 -5.13
N PHE A 740 9.55 26.93 -6.05
CA PHE A 740 10.47 28.01 -5.76
C PHE A 740 9.84 29.01 -4.77
N ARG A 741 8.63 29.51 -5.05
CA ARG A 741 7.96 30.51 -4.20
C ARG A 741 7.75 30.04 -2.76
N ASN A 742 7.30 28.79 -2.57
CA ASN A 742 7.10 28.21 -1.24
C ASN A 742 8.44 28.07 -0.48
N ARG A 743 9.52 27.68 -1.17
CA ARG A 743 10.86 27.62 -0.58
C ARG A 743 11.32 29.00 -0.09
N GLU A 744 11.17 30.05 -0.91
CA GLU A 744 11.55 31.41 -0.50
C GLU A 744 10.75 31.88 0.72
N VAL A 745 9.44 31.61 0.76
CA VAL A 745 8.57 31.93 1.91
C VAL A 745 9.04 31.23 3.19
N TYR A 746 9.46 29.97 3.13
CA TYR A 746 9.94 29.21 4.31
C TYR A 746 11.39 29.53 4.71
N HIS A 747 12.25 29.90 3.77
CA HIS A 747 13.67 30.13 4.03
C HIS A 747 14.01 31.59 4.37
N ASN A 748 13.20 32.53 3.86
CA ASN A 748 13.37 33.98 4.01
C ASN A 748 12.15 34.61 4.71
N THR A 749 11.54 33.89 5.66
CA THR A 749 10.27 34.29 6.30
C THR A 749 10.35 35.64 7.02
N ASP A 750 9.46 36.57 6.65
CA ASP A 750 9.19 37.78 7.44
C ASP A 750 8.34 37.39 8.67
N TRP A 751 9.00 37.22 9.80
CA TRP A 751 8.37 36.84 11.06
C TRP A 751 7.40 37.91 11.60
N ASP A 752 7.61 39.19 11.29
CA ASP A 752 6.71 40.28 11.71
C ASP A 752 5.43 40.33 10.86
N ALA A 753 5.49 39.91 9.60
CA ALA A 753 4.32 39.69 8.75
C ALA A 753 3.55 38.44 9.19
N VAL A 754 4.24 37.33 9.44
CA VAL A 754 3.63 36.07 9.90
C VAL A 754 2.96 36.22 11.27
N ALA A 755 3.57 36.97 12.20
CA ALA A 755 2.95 37.27 13.50
C ALA A 755 1.63 38.06 13.41
N LYS A 756 1.45 38.85 12.34
CA LYS A 756 0.20 39.59 12.05
C LYS A 756 -0.80 38.77 11.25
N ASN A 757 -0.33 37.90 10.37
CA ASN A 757 -1.16 37.06 9.51
C ASN A 757 -0.51 35.67 9.25
N PRO A 758 -0.74 34.68 10.15
CA PRO A 758 -0.16 33.35 10.02
C PRO A 758 -0.55 32.60 8.73
N GLU A 759 -1.70 32.91 8.14
CA GLU A 759 -2.21 32.29 6.91
C GLU A 759 -1.27 32.44 5.69
N ILE A 760 -0.35 33.41 5.72
CA ILE A 760 0.69 33.59 4.69
C ILE A 760 1.55 32.33 4.55
N MET A 761 1.78 31.60 5.65
CA MET A 761 2.54 30.34 5.65
C MET A 761 1.67 29.13 5.27
N GLY A 762 0.38 29.14 5.63
CA GLY A 762 -0.53 28.00 5.40
C GLY A 762 -0.92 27.80 3.94
N LYS A 763 -0.95 28.86 3.13
CA LYS A 763 -1.35 28.84 1.71
C LYS A 763 -0.25 28.37 0.76
N MET A 764 0.03 27.06 0.77
CA MET A 764 1.06 26.44 -0.09
C MET A 764 0.73 26.45 -1.60
N VAL A 765 -0.54 26.58 -1.97
CA VAL A 765 -1.04 26.59 -3.36
C VAL A 765 -2.27 27.49 -3.45
N GLY A 766 -2.43 28.21 -4.56
CA GLY A 766 -3.58 29.11 -4.76
C GLY A 766 -4.87 28.40 -5.15
N ASN A 767 -5.99 29.12 -5.03
CA ASN A 767 -7.34 28.60 -5.28
C ASN A 767 -7.54 28.02 -6.70
N TRP A 768 -6.84 28.59 -7.69
CA TRP A 768 -6.80 28.14 -9.09
C TRP A 768 -6.27 26.70 -9.26
N LEU A 769 -5.43 26.25 -8.33
CA LEU A 769 -4.98 24.87 -8.28
C LEU A 769 -6.05 24.02 -7.59
N VAL A 770 -6.51 24.45 -6.41
CA VAL A 770 -7.40 23.69 -5.50
C VAL A 770 -8.75 23.32 -6.12
N HIS A 771 -9.38 24.21 -6.88
CA HIS A 771 -10.74 24.03 -7.39
C HIS A 771 -10.84 23.54 -8.84
N HIS A 772 -9.75 23.02 -9.42
CA HIS A 772 -9.73 22.52 -10.79
C HIS A 772 -10.27 21.09 -10.91
N ASP A 773 -11.07 20.83 -11.95
CA ASP A 773 -11.39 19.47 -12.40
C ASP A 773 -10.70 19.20 -13.76
N PRO A 774 -9.65 18.37 -13.81
CA PRO A 774 -8.85 18.14 -15.02
C PRO A 774 -9.55 17.24 -16.05
N GLU A 775 -10.52 16.41 -15.64
CA GLU A 775 -11.31 15.60 -16.56
C GLU A 775 -12.35 16.47 -17.25
N GLN A 776 -13.09 17.27 -16.48
CA GLN A 776 -14.07 18.21 -17.02
C GLN A 776 -13.41 19.25 -17.94
N TYR A 777 -12.28 19.82 -17.54
CA TYR A 777 -11.56 20.79 -18.38
C TYR A 777 -11.10 20.21 -19.72
N ALA A 778 -10.70 18.93 -19.73
CA ALA A 778 -10.37 18.23 -20.97
C ALA A 778 -11.61 18.04 -21.87
N VAL A 779 -12.76 17.64 -21.30
CA VAL A 779 -14.03 17.53 -22.05
C VAL A 779 -14.43 18.87 -22.67
N GLU A 780 -14.36 19.96 -21.91
CA GLU A 780 -14.85 21.29 -22.34
C GLU A 780 -13.96 21.99 -23.37
N ASN A 781 -12.69 21.58 -23.50
CA ASN A 781 -11.69 22.29 -24.30
C ASN A 781 -10.97 21.42 -25.34
N TYR A 782 -11.21 20.10 -25.39
CA TYR A 782 -10.61 19.21 -26.39
C TYR A 782 -10.78 19.75 -27.82
N ASP A 783 -12.03 20.01 -28.24
CA ASP A 783 -12.31 20.41 -29.63
C ASP A 783 -11.67 21.76 -29.99
N LYS A 784 -11.73 22.74 -29.07
CA LYS A 784 -11.12 24.08 -29.27
C LYS A 784 -9.60 23.97 -29.41
N CYS A 785 -8.97 23.18 -28.54
CA CYS A 785 -7.54 22.89 -28.60
C CYS A 785 -7.16 22.09 -29.85
N ALA A 786 -7.99 21.15 -30.28
CA ALA A 786 -7.79 20.40 -31.51
C ALA A 786 -7.87 21.32 -32.75
N GLU A 787 -8.84 22.24 -32.81
CA GLU A 787 -8.91 23.25 -33.87
C GLU A 787 -7.73 24.23 -33.84
N HIS A 788 -7.24 24.61 -32.66
CA HIS A 788 -6.01 25.38 -32.52
C HIS A 788 -4.81 24.64 -33.15
N LEU A 789 -4.57 23.40 -32.75
CA LEU A 789 -3.42 22.61 -33.22
C LEU A 789 -3.51 22.22 -34.71
N LEU A 790 -4.72 22.05 -35.26
CA LEU A 790 -4.93 21.66 -36.66
C LEU A 790 -5.05 22.84 -37.64
N ARG A 791 -5.56 23.99 -37.18
CA ARG A 791 -5.98 25.11 -38.06
C ARG A 791 -5.48 26.48 -37.61
N GLY A 792 -4.79 26.59 -36.47
CA GLY A 792 -4.35 27.86 -35.90
C GLY A 792 -5.49 28.73 -35.35
N ALA A 793 -6.63 28.13 -35.00
CA ALA A 793 -7.72 28.85 -34.34
C ALA A 793 -7.24 29.44 -32.99
N PRO A 794 -7.71 30.63 -32.56
CA PRO A 794 -7.33 31.18 -31.25
C PRO A 794 -7.75 30.27 -30.09
N PHE A 795 -6.82 29.98 -29.19
CA PHE A 795 -7.04 29.23 -27.95
C PHE A 795 -6.13 29.79 -26.86
N GLU A 796 -6.62 29.85 -25.63
CA GLU A 796 -5.90 30.32 -24.44
C GLU A 796 -6.32 29.40 -23.28
N ASN A 797 -5.36 28.90 -22.52
CA ASN A 797 -5.64 28.05 -21.37
C ASN A 797 -6.25 28.85 -20.22
N THR A 798 -7.33 28.35 -19.62
CA THR A 798 -8.02 28.99 -18.48
C THR A 798 -7.90 28.20 -17.18
N ASN A 799 -7.05 27.17 -17.14
CA ASN A 799 -6.76 26.32 -15.97
C ASN A 799 -5.45 26.66 -15.25
N SER A 800 -4.79 27.75 -15.62
CA SER A 800 -3.60 28.31 -14.99
C SER A 800 -3.97 29.41 -13.98
N VAL A 801 -3.03 30.27 -13.62
CA VAL A 801 -3.21 31.33 -12.62
C VAL A 801 -4.11 32.46 -13.18
N PRO A 802 -5.21 32.84 -12.51
CA PRO A 802 -6.11 33.90 -12.97
C PRO A 802 -5.39 35.22 -13.17
N GLY A 803 -5.59 35.85 -14.33
CA GLY A 803 -4.94 37.11 -14.69
C GLY A 803 -3.46 37.01 -15.05
N TYR A 804 -2.83 35.84 -14.94
CA TYR A 804 -1.47 35.61 -15.43
C TYR A 804 -1.49 35.13 -16.87
N LYS A 805 -0.82 35.86 -17.77
CA LYS A 805 -0.50 35.35 -19.11
C LYS A 805 0.80 34.56 -19.04
N PHE A 806 0.77 33.30 -19.48
CA PHE A 806 1.92 32.42 -19.39
C PHE A 806 3.15 33.04 -20.11
N LYS A 807 4.23 33.19 -19.36
CA LYS A 807 5.55 33.59 -19.87
C LYS A 807 6.49 32.39 -19.67
N PRO A 808 7.18 31.90 -20.71
CA PRO A 808 8.25 30.93 -20.52
C PRO A 808 9.27 31.47 -19.51
N TRP A 809 9.73 30.58 -18.62
CA TRP A 809 10.70 30.88 -17.59
C TRP A 809 11.69 29.72 -17.48
N THR A 810 12.89 30.00 -17.01
CA THR A 810 13.97 29.03 -16.80
C THR A 810 14.30 28.91 -15.32
N VAL A 811 14.87 27.76 -14.95
CA VAL A 811 15.40 27.55 -13.60
C VAL A 811 16.39 28.63 -13.23
N LYS A 812 17.27 29.00 -14.18
CA LYS A 812 18.33 29.98 -13.94
C LYS A 812 17.78 31.35 -13.57
N GLU A 813 16.79 31.87 -14.30
CA GLU A 813 16.18 33.19 -13.98
C GLU A 813 15.63 33.26 -12.55
N LEU A 814 15.10 32.14 -12.04
CA LEU A 814 14.60 32.08 -10.66
C LEU A 814 15.73 31.99 -9.63
N LEU A 815 16.81 31.27 -9.94
CA LEU A 815 18.01 31.24 -9.09
C LEU A 815 18.69 32.61 -9.04
N ASP A 816 18.93 33.25 -10.19
CA ASP A 816 19.51 34.59 -10.31
C ASP A 816 18.68 35.63 -9.51
N ALA A 817 17.35 35.50 -9.48
CA ALA A 817 16.46 36.34 -8.66
C ALA A 817 16.60 36.07 -7.14
N SER A 818 16.65 34.80 -6.71
CA SER A 818 16.88 34.43 -5.30
C SER A 818 18.25 34.89 -4.79
N GLU A 819 19.29 34.81 -5.63
CA GLU A 819 20.65 35.26 -5.30
C GLU A 819 20.78 36.78 -5.19
N SER A 820 20.07 37.53 -6.04
CA SER A 820 20.04 39.00 -5.98
C SER A 820 19.14 39.56 -4.88
N GLY A 821 18.29 38.72 -4.27
CA GLY A 821 17.30 39.15 -3.27
C GLY A 821 16.09 39.87 -3.87
N GLU A 822 15.96 39.89 -5.19
CA GLU A 822 14.83 40.50 -5.90
C GLU A 822 13.62 39.54 -5.89
N PRO A 823 12.45 39.97 -5.41
CA PRO A 823 11.28 39.11 -5.37
C PRO A 823 10.79 38.81 -6.78
N VAL A 824 10.57 37.53 -7.09
CA VAL A 824 9.93 37.10 -8.35
C VAL A 824 8.46 37.53 -8.34
N GLN A 825 8.20 38.72 -8.88
CA GLN A 825 6.86 39.26 -9.07
C GLN A 825 6.27 38.77 -10.39
N ASP A 826 5.30 37.85 -10.29
CA ASP A 826 4.43 37.49 -11.39
C ASP A 826 3.09 38.23 -11.28
N GLU A 827 2.54 38.63 -12.43
CA GLU A 827 1.15 39.09 -12.56
C GLU A 827 0.16 37.97 -12.18
N GLY A 828 -1.06 38.33 -11.78
CA GLY A 828 -2.16 37.37 -11.51
C GLY A 828 -2.32 36.91 -10.06
N GLU A 829 -3.37 36.12 -9.80
CA GLU A 829 -3.81 35.68 -8.47
C GLU A 829 -3.24 34.31 -8.10
N TRP A 830 -2.00 34.28 -7.62
CA TRP A 830 -1.27 33.05 -7.30
C TRP A 830 -1.67 32.39 -5.95
N SER A 831 -2.46 33.06 -5.12
CA SER A 831 -2.73 32.75 -3.68
C SER A 831 -4.14 32.20 -3.35
#